data_AF-A0A5N5ZBQ2-F1
#
_entry.id   AF-A0A5N5ZBQ2-F1
#
_cell.length_a   1.000
_cell.length_b   1.000
_cell.length_c   1.000
_cell.angle_alpha   90.00
_cell.angle_beta   90.00
_cell.angle_gamma   90.00
#
_symmetry.space_group_name_H-M   'P 1'
#
loop_
_entity.id
_entity.type
_entity.pdbx_description
1 polymer ?
#
loop_
_entity_poly.entity_id
_entity_poly.type
_entity_poly.pdbx_seq_one_letter_code
_entity_poly.pdbx_strand_id
1 'polypeptide(L)'
;MEVNKIYQGNCIDKLTELKSNSVDLIYFDPPFFTQKKHSLVTRDETKKYEFSDSWDSLDDYLDLIEACLKECKRVLKETGSVFLHCDKVASHYIRVTLDKVFGMKNFQSEIIWSYKRWSNSKKGLLNSHQNIYFYSKSKHFKFNQYYTNYAATTNIDQILQDRKKTNNKKQTTNNQKQYLRNMIKEIQLRVTLEEETQDDILLQKAVKKLRLSREEVSGIKVLRKSIDARNPLIVFNYKVAVYIGETVPETSDYQFDYKDVSNAKEIHIVGFGPAGMYAALRCIELGFKPVVLERGKKVQERRRDLRAINQEHFVNEDSNYCFGEGGAGTYSDGKLYTRSLKRGDVRRIFENLVYHGATEQILIDAHPHIGTNKLPKIVQNIRETIINYGGEVHFEARVTDFIIKNNAIQAIQLQDGRELTATRVILATGHSARDIFELLHKKEIALLAKSFAMGVRVEHPQEIIDNIQYHCTGERHELLPAAAYSLVHQVRDRGVYSFCMCPGGFIVPAATANGEVVVNGMSPSRRNNKFANSGIVVEINAEKDLHKYEHFGVLKGLEFQKDLERLAFTAGGRSQVAPAQRLTDFVEGKLSNDLNPTSYQPGLQSSPLHSLLPKTIGGRLRKGFAAFGEKMNGYYTHQANIVGVESRTSSPVNIPRKENLEHPQINGLFPCGEGGGYAGGIVSAAMDGERCAEAAIVGL
;
A
#
# COMPACT_ATOMS: atom_id res chain seq x y z
N MET A 1 24.15 -20.04 -25.75
CA MET A 1 22.77 -20.40 -25.38
C MET A 1 21.90 -19.21 -25.70
N GLU A 2 20.68 -19.43 -26.19
CA GLU A 2 19.70 -18.35 -26.29
C GLU A 2 19.30 -17.93 -24.87
N VAL A 3 19.21 -16.62 -24.64
CA VAL A 3 18.81 -16.07 -23.35
C VAL A 3 17.33 -16.36 -23.13
N ASN A 4 16.93 -16.74 -21.91
CA ASN A 4 15.54 -17.01 -21.50
C ASN A 4 14.84 -18.17 -22.24
N LYS A 5 15.59 -19.21 -22.62
CA LYS A 5 15.03 -20.42 -23.27
C LYS A 5 14.69 -21.52 -22.26
N ILE A 6 13.53 -22.14 -22.44
CA ILE A 6 13.08 -23.30 -21.67
C ILE A 6 13.30 -24.58 -22.49
N TYR A 7 13.91 -25.58 -21.87
CA TYR A 7 14.14 -26.90 -22.47
C TYR A 7 13.30 -27.94 -21.74
N GLN A 8 12.40 -28.60 -22.46
CA GLN A 8 11.60 -29.70 -21.92
C GLN A 8 12.31 -31.03 -22.22
N GLY A 9 12.54 -31.84 -21.18
CA GLY A 9 13.18 -33.15 -21.30
C GLY A 9 13.88 -33.56 -20.00
N ASN A 10 14.53 -34.73 -20.02
CA ASN A 10 15.43 -35.14 -18.94
C ASN A 10 16.59 -34.15 -18.85
N CYS A 11 16.90 -33.69 -17.63
CA CYS A 11 17.92 -32.66 -17.41
C CYS A 11 19.32 -33.12 -17.81
N ILE A 12 19.67 -34.39 -17.60
CA ILE A 12 20.99 -34.93 -17.97
C ILE A 12 21.13 -34.89 -19.49
N ASP A 13 20.15 -35.42 -20.21
CA ASP A 13 20.14 -35.42 -21.69
C ASP A 13 20.27 -34.00 -22.23
N LYS A 14 19.48 -33.05 -21.69
CA LYS A 14 19.53 -31.64 -22.12
C LYS A 14 20.83 -30.95 -21.76
N LEU A 15 21.47 -31.30 -20.64
CA LEU A 15 22.79 -30.78 -20.32
C LEU A 15 23.85 -31.28 -21.31
N THR A 16 23.77 -32.54 -21.79
CA THR A 16 24.72 -33.06 -22.79
C THR A 16 24.70 -32.29 -24.11
N GLU A 17 23.53 -31.76 -24.50
CA GLU A 17 23.37 -30.90 -25.69
C GLU A 17 24.06 -29.53 -25.54
N LEU A 18 24.35 -29.09 -24.31
CA LEU A 18 25.02 -27.81 -24.05
C LEU A 18 26.54 -27.92 -24.22
N LYS A 19 27.13 -26.89 -24.83
CA LYS A 19 28.59 -26.77 -24.98
C LYS A 19 29.27 -26.70 -23.61
N SER A 20 30.38 -27.41 -23.46
CA SER A 20 31.25 -27.30 -22.27
C SER A 20 31.73 -25.85 -22.07
N ASN A 21 31.97 -25.43 -20.82
CA ASN A 21 32.46 -24.09 -20.49
C ASN A 21 31.61 -22.93 -21.05
N SER A 22 30.28 -23.07 -21.08
CA SER A 22 29.37 -22.07 -21.65
C SER A 22 28.48 -21.36 -20.63
N VAL A 23 28.35 -21.88 -19.41
CA VAL A 23 27.43 -21.39 -18.38
C VAL A 23 28.19 -20.67 -17.26
N ASP A 24 27.74 -19.47 -16.88
CA ASP A 24 28.35 -18.69 -15.78
C ASP A 24 27.83 -19.12 -14.40
N LEU A 25 26.57 -19.53 -14.30
CA LEU A 25 25.91 -19.86 -13.04
C LEU A 25 24.88 -20.96 -13.26
N ILE A 26 24.86 -21.96 -12.38
CA ILE A 26 23.81 -22.97 -12.30
C ILE A 26 23.13 -22.86 -10.94
N TYR A 27 21.81 -22.77 -10.94
CA TYR A 27 20.99 -23.04 -9.76
C TYR A 27 20.30 -24.38 -9.96
N PHE A 28 20.54 -25.31 -9.05
CA PHE A 28 20.06 -26.68 -9.13
C PHE A 28 19.16 -27.00 -7.93
N ASP A 29 17.87 -27.19 -8.19
CA ASP A 29 16.85 -27.55 -7.21
C ASP A 29 16.31 -28.95 -7.56
N PRO A 30 17.05 -30.02 -7.25
CA PRO A 30 16.61 -31.38 -7.54
C PRO A 30 15.37 -31.76 -6.72
N PRO A 31 14.64 -32.81 -7.13
CA PRO A 31 13.65 -33.45 -6.27
C PRO A 31 14.29 -33.84 -4.93
N PHE A 32 13.57 -33.67 -3.83
CA PHE A 32 14.11 -33.95 -2.51
C PHE A 32 13.96 -35.43 -2.15
N PHE A 33 14.82 -35.94 -1.27
CA PHE A 33 14.73 -37.31 -0.76
C PHE A 33 13.68 -37.41 0.37
N THR A 34 12.44 -37.03 0.08
CA THR A 34 11.38 -36.99 1.10
C THR A 34 10.71 -38.34 1.34
N GLN A 35 10.88 -39.30 0.42
CA GLN A 35 10.19 -40.60 0.40
C GLN A 35 8.67 -40.47 0.50
N LYS A 36 8.11 -39.44 -0.16
CA LYS A 36 6.69 -39.10 -0.09
C LYS A 36 6.13 -38.75 -1.46
N LYS A 37 4.86 -39.07 -1.64
CA LYS A 37 4.04 -38.53 -2.72
C LYS A 37 3.51 -37.17 -2.30
N HIS A 38 3.86 -36.13 -3.04
CA HIS A 38 3.36 -34.78 -2.82
C HIS A 38 2.16 -34.54 -3.72
N SER A 39 1.12 -33.94 -3.16
CA SER A 39 -0.06 -33.54 -3.91
C SER A 39 -0.43 -32.10 -3.57
N LEU A 40 -0.59 -31.27 -4.59
CA LEU A 40 -1.13 -29.92 -4.48
C LEU A 40 -2.45 -29.87 -5.23
N VAL A 41 -3.48 -29.33 -4.61
CA VAL A 41 -4.77 -29.07 -5.24
C VAL A 41 -4.92 -27.57 -5.39
N THR A 42 -5.42 -27.11 -6.53
CA THR A 42 -5.74 -25.69 -6.73
C THR A 42 -6.82 -25.24 -5.75
N ARG A 43 -6.88 -23.94 -5.42
CA ARG A 43 -7.83 -23.42 -4.41
C ARG A 43 -9.31 -23.64 -4.75
N ASP A 44 -9.60 -23.81 -6.04
CA ASP A 44 -10.92 -24.13 -6.60
C ASP A 44 -11.14 -25.63 -6.79
N GLU A 45 -10.19 -26.47 -6.35
CA GLU A 45 -10.21 -27.94 -6.45
C GLU A 45 -10.29 -28.53 -7.86
N THR A 46 -10.11 -27.71 -8.89
CA THR A 46 -10.26 -28.12 -10.30
C THR A 46 -9.06 -28.88 -10.85
N LYS A 47 -7.86 -28.67 -10.31
CA LYS A 47 -6.63 -29.33 -10.76
C LYS A 47 -5.83 -29.88 -9.58
N LYS A 48 -5.44 -31.14 -9.70
CA LYS A 48 -4.54 -31.84 -8.78
C LYS A 48 -3.20 -32.04 -9.47
N TYR A 49 -2.15 -31.49 -8.89
CA TYR A 49 -0.76 -31.74 -9.27
C TYR A 49 -0.19 -32.76 -8.30
N GLU A 50 0.32 -33.88 -8.81
CA GLU A 50 0.99 -34.89 -7.99
C GLU A 50 2.36 -35.19 -8.57
N PHE A 51 3.34 -35.36 -7.68
CA PHE A 51 4.62 -35.97 -8.02
C PHE A 51 5.08 -36.85 -6.86
N SER A 52 5.87 -37.88 -7.18
CA SER A 52 6.40 -38.81 -6.19
C SER A 52 7.89 -38.57 -6.02
N ASP A 53 8.30 -38.14 -4.82
CA ASP A 53 9.69 -38.11 -4.39
C ASP A 53 10.01 -39.43 -3.70
N SER A 54 9.87 -40.53 -4.44
CA SER A 54 10.09 -41.88 -3.94
C SER A 54 11.20 -42.53 -4.76
N TRP A 55 12.26 -42.92 -4.07
CA TRP A 55 13.43 -43.57 -4.64
C TRP A 55 13.57 -44.96 -4.03
N ASP A 56 14.06 -45.91 -4.83
CA ASP A 56 14.26 -47.31 -4.40
C ASP A 56 15.31 -47.39 -3.28
N SER A 57 16.38 -46.60 -3.38
CA SER A 57 17.38 -46.42 -2.34
C SER A 57 17.95 -45.00 -2.31
N LEU A 58 18.67 -44.69 -1.23
CA LEU A 58 19.47 -43.45 -1.15
C LEU A 58 20.59 -43.45 -2.19
N ASP A 59 21.18 -44.60 -2.49
CA ASP A 59 22.29 -44.71 -3.45
C ASP A 59 21.79 -44.39 -4.87
N ASP A 60 20.62 -44.89 -5.27
CA ASP A 60 20.03 -44.57 -6.59
C ASP A 60 19.75 -43.06 -6.75
N TYR A 61 19.28 -42.42 -5.68
CA TYR A 61 19.09 -40.97 -5.65
C TYR A 61 20.42 -40.24 -5.81
N LEU A 62 21.46 -40.65 -5.07
CA LEU A 62 22.77 -40.02 -5.14
C LEU A 62 23.47 -40.24 -6.48
N ASP A 63 23.25 -41.38 -7.13
CA ASP A 63 23.77 -41.67 -8.47
C ASP A 63 23.17 -40.72 -9.52
N LEU A 64 21.87 -40.45 -9.44
CA LEU A 64 21.22 -39.45 -10.29
C LEU A 64 21.80 -38.05 -10.05
N ILE A 65 21.93 -37.65 -8.79
CA ILE A 65 22.49 -36.34 -8.42
C ILE A 65 23.94 -36.23 -8.90
N GLU A 66 24.75 -37.26 -8.73
CA GLU A 66 26.13 -37.29 -9.20
C GLU A 66 26.22 -37.16 -10.73
N ALA A 67 25.38 -37.89 -11.47
CA ALA A 67 25.34 -37.82 -12.93
C ALA A 67 24.99 -36.41 -13.41
N CYS A 68 23.98 -35.77 -12.81
CA CYS A 68 23.61 -34.39 -13.11
C CYS A 68 24.73 -33.41 -12.75
N LEU A 69 25.36 -33.56 -11.59
CA LEU A 69 26.45 -32.69 -11.15
C LEU A 69 27.69 -32.77 -12.06
N LYS A 70 28.01 -33.96 -12.60
CA LYS A 70 29.10 -34.12 -13.58
C LYS A 70 28.85 -33.29 -14.83
N GLU A 71 27.63 -33.32 -15.35
CA GLU A 71 27.24 -32.51 -16.51
C GLU A 71 27.20 -31.01 -16.17
N CYS A 72 26.67 -30.63 -15.02
CA CYS A 72 26.73 -29.25 -14.52
C CYS A 72 28.17 -28.73 -14.46
N LYS A 73 29.12 -29.51 -13.92
CA LYS A 73 30.54 -29.14 -13.88
C LYS A 73 31.13 -28.99 -15.27
N ARG A 74 30.75 -29.84 -16.23
CA ARG A 74 31.23 -29.78 -17.62
C ARG A 74 30.79 -28.48 -18.31
N VAL A 75 29.52 -28.10 -18.17
CA VAL A 75 28.95 -26.93 -18.86
C VAL A 75 29.33 -25.60 -18.19
N LEU A 76 29.63 -25.60 -16.90
CA LEU A 76 30.13 -24.40 -16.21
C LEU A 76 31.45 -23.93 -16.80
N LYS A 77 31.62 -22.61 -16.94
CA LYS A 77 32.91 -21.96 -17.19
C LYS A 77 33.84 -22.15 -15.98
N GLU A 78 35.15 -21.98 -16.19
CA GLU A 78 36.12 -22.01 -15.07
C GLU A 78 35.84 -20.97 -13.99
N THR A 79 35.22 -19.84 -14.37
CA THR A 79 34.74 -18.78 -13.47
C THR A 79 33.37 -19.04 -12.85
N GLY A 80 32.71 -20.13 -13.27
CA GLY A 80 31.32 -20.40 -12.97
C GLY A 80 31.09 -21.06 -11.63
N SER A 81 29.84 -20.98 -11.18
CA SER A 81 29.40 -21.43 -9.87
C SER A 81 28.12 -22.27 -9.94
N VAL A 82 27.96 -23.19 -9.00
CA VAL A 82 26.72 -23.96 -8.79
C VAL A 82 26.18 -23.71 -7.39
N PHE A 83 24.88 -23.48 -7.32
CA PHE A 83 24.10 -23.43 -6.09
C PHE A 83 23.14 -24.62 -6.09
N LEU A 84 23.32 -25.57 -5.18
CA LEU A 84 22.44 -26.73 -5.07
C LEU A 84 21.56 -26.60 -3.83
N HIS A 85 20.24 -26.60 -4.01
CA HIS A 85 19.25 -26.56 -2.94
C HIS A 85 18.83 -27.98 -2.52
N CYS A 86 18.78 -28.25 -1.22
CA CYS A 86 18.43 -29.56 -0.72
C CYS A 86 17.63 -29.50 0.58
N ASP A 87 16.93 -30.60 0.86
CA ASP A 87 16.27 -30.82 2.12
C ASP A 87 17.25 -31.20 3.23
N LYS A 88 16.75 -31.36 4.44
CA LYS A 88 17.56 -31.76 5.59
C LYS A 88 17.90 -33.25 5.64
N VAL A 89 17.26 -34.09 4.84
CA VAL A 89 17.34 -35.55 4.96
C VAL A 89 18.57 -36.05 4.21
N ALA A 90 18.77 -35.54 3.00
CA ALA A 90 19.90 -35.93 2.15
C ALA A 90 21.03 -34.89 2.09
N SER A 91 20.93 -33.75 2.82
CA SER A 91 21.89 -32.64 2.71
C SER A 91 23.34 -33.07 2.89
N HIS A 92 23.66 -33.84 3.92
CA HIS A 92 25.04 -34.28 4.18
C HIS A 92 25.55 -35.29 3.15
N TYR A 93 24.68 -36.12 2.57
CA TYR A 93 25.06 -37.02 1.48
C TYR A 93 25.32 -36.25 0.18
N ILE A 94 24.43 -35.31 -0.16
CA ILE A 94 24.60 -34.44 -1.33
C ILE A 94 25.87 -33.60 -1.21
N ARG A 95 26.20 -33.13 0.00
CA ARG A 95 27.45 -32.45 0.30
C ARG A 95 28.67 -33.31 -0.07
N VAL A 96 28.67 -34.59 0.29
CA VAL A 96 29.74 -35.53 -0.06
C VAL A 96 29.79 -35.75 -1.57
N THR A 97 28.65 -35.87 -2.25
CA THR A 97 28.59 -35.99 -3.71
C THR A 97 29.15 -34.74 -4.41
N LEU A 98 28.83 -33.54 -3.92
CA LEU A 98 29.42 -32.29 -4.42
C LEU A 98 30.94 -32.25 -4.21
N ASP A 99 31.43 -32.71 -3.05
CA ASP A 99 32.88 -32.82 -2.80
C ASP A 99 33.56 -33.80 -3.76
N LYS A 100 32.91 -34.92 -4.09
CA LYS A 100 33.38 -35.90 -5.08
C LYS A 100 33.45 -35.30 -6.49
N VAL A 101 32.43 -34.54 -6.90
CA VAL A 101 32.35 -34.00 -8.27
C VAL A 101 33.15 -32.70 -8.44
N PHE A 102 32.94 -31.70 -7.59
CA PHE A 102 33.55 -30.38 -7.71
C PHE A 102 34.89 -30.28 -6.99
N GLY A 103 35.16 -31.16 -6.03
CA GLY A 103 36.37 -31.15 -5.20
C GLY A 103 36.17 -30.31 -3.94
N MET A 104 36.59 -30.85 -2.80
CA MET A 104 36.43 -30.22 -1.48
C MET A 104 37.01 -28.80 -1.38
N LYS A 105 38.08 -28.52 -2.12
CA LYS A 105 38.74 -27.20 -2.15
C LYS A 105 37.93 -26.12 -2.89
N ASN A 106 36.88 -26.50 -3.61
CA ASN A 106 36.04 -25.60 -4.39
C ASN A 106 34.69 -25.31 -3.73
N PHE A 107 34.48 -25.79 -2.50
CA PHE A 107 33.37 -25.32 -1.67
C PHE A 107 33.61 -23.88 -1.23
N GLN A 108 32.59 -23.03 -1.37
CA GLN A 108 32.67 -21.61 -1.01
C GLN A 108 31.90 -21.30 0.28
N SER A 109 30.62 -21.68 0.35
CA SER A 109 29.80 -21.47 1.54
C SER A 109 28.51 -22.30 1.49
N GLU A 110 27.80 -22.35 2.63
CA GLU A 110 26.42 -22.81 2.68
C GLU A 110 25.49 -21.66 3.07
N ILE A 111 24.29 -21.66 2.51
CA ILE A 111 23.23 -20.71 2.80
C ILE A 111 22.12 -21.46 3.52
N ILE A 112 21.78 -20.99 4.73
CA ILE A 112 20.66 -21.52 5.51
C ILE A 112 19.39 -20.76 5.12
N TRP A 113 18.55 -21.39 4.30
CA TRP A 113 17.28 -20.82 3.88
C TRP A 113 16.23 -21.01 4.97
N SER A 114 16.10 -20.04 5.87
CA SER A 114 15.15 -20.08 6.98
C SER A 114 13.77 -19.55 6.60
N TYR A 115 12.71 -20.18 7.10
CA TYR A 115 11.33 -19.77 6.85
C TYR A 115 10.48 -19.82 8.13
N LYS A 116 9.59 -18.84 8.33
CA LYS A 116 8.71 -18.79 9.50
C LYS A 116 7.52 -19.74 9.31
N ARG A 117 7.42 -20.76 10.17
CA ARG A 117 6.21 -21.59 10.31
C ARG A 117 5.53 -21.28 11.65
N TRP A 118 4.22 -21.02 11.62
CA TRP A 118 3.40 -21.07 12.83
C TRP A 118 3.28 -22.54 13.24
N SER A 119 3.65 -22.86 14.49
CA SER A 119 3.59 -24.23 14.98
C SER A 119 2.95 -24.27 16.37
N ASN A 120 2.02 -25.21 16.54
CA ASN A 120 1.46 -25.59 17.83
C ASN A 120 2.22 -26.79 18.44
N SER A 121 3.40 -27.15 17.92
CA SER A 121 4.15 -28.32 18.40
C SER A 121 4.61 -28.10 19.84
N LYS A 122 4.19 -29.00 20.74
CA LYS A 122 4.60 -29.04 22.15
C LYS A 122 5.91 -29.81 22.37
N LYS A 123 6.54 -30.36 21.31
CA LYS A 123 7.80 -31.14 21.41
C LYS A 123 8.78 -30.76 20.30
N GLY A 124 10.02 -30.45 20.71
CA GLY A 124 11.20 -30.31 19.83
C GLY A 124 11.37 -28.95 19.14
N LEU A 125 12.56 -28.75 18.55
CA LEU A 125 12.87 -27.60 17.70
C LEU A 125 12.13 -27.72 16.36
N LEU A 126 11.66 -26.59 15.86
CA LEU A 126 10.96 -26.54 14.58
C LEU A 126 11.95 -26.74 13.44
N ASN A 127 11.57 -27.61 12.49
CA ASN A 127 12.30 -27.77 11.26
C ASN A 127 11.96 -26.61 10.32
N SER A 128 12.66 -25.49 10.48
CA SER A 128 12.35 -24.21 9.82
C SER A 128 13.44 -23.72 8.87
N HIS A 129 14.23 -24.64 8.29
CA HIS A 129 15.23 -24.30 7.29
C HIS A 129 15.43 -25.38 6.22
N GLN A 130 16.12 -24.99 5.16
CA GLN A 130 16.72 -25.83 4.10
C GLN A 130 18.16 -25.36 3.86
N ASN A 131 18.96 -26.17 3.17
CA ASN A 131 20.37 -25.87 2.89
C ASN A 131 20.57 -25.63 1.39
N ILE A 132 21.31 -24.57 1.05
CA ILE A 132 21.79 -24.34 -0.32
C ILE A 132 23.32 -24.34 -0.27
N TYR A 133 23.94 -25.29 -0.98
CA TYR A 133 25.39 -25.39 -1.07
C TYR A 133 25.93 -24.58 -2.25
N PHE A 134 26.94 -23.75 -2.00
CA PHE A 134 27.64 -22.97 -3.02
C PHE A 134 29.02 -23.58 -3.29
N TYR A 135 29.21 -24.07 -4.52
CA TYR A 135 30.50 -24.49 -5.06
C TYR A 135 30.87 -23.68 -6.30
N SER A 136 32.17 -23.49 -6.49
CA SER A 136 32.73 -23.01 -7.75
C SER A 136 33.27 -24.17 -8.58
N LYS A 137 33.42 -23.99 -9.90
CA LYS A 137 34.10 -24.98 -10.75
C LYS A 137 35.59 -25.05 -10.43
N SER A 138 36.22 -23.89 -10.22
CA SER A 138 37.64 -23.72 -9.94
C SER A 138 37.85 -22.72 -8.78
N LYS A 139 39.11 -22.48 -8.40
CA LYS A 139 39.47 -21.42 -7.44
C LYS A 139 39.29 -20.00 -7.98
N HIS A 140 39.22 -19.84 -9.30
CA HIS A 140 39.10 -18.55 -9.97
C HIS A 140 37.63 -18.30 -10.35
N PHE A 141 36.77 -18.06 -9.36
CA PHE A 141 35.34 -17.86 -9.59
C PHE A 141 34.92 -16.40 -9.46
N LYS A 142 33.84 -16.03 -10.17
CA LYS A 142 33.24 -14.70 -10.08
C LYS A 142 32.11 -14.71 -9.06
N PHE A 143 32.22 -13.87 -8.03
CA PHE A 143 31.13 -13.59 -7.09
C PHE A 143 30.94 -12.08 -6.98
N ASN A 144 29.78 -11.61 -7.44
CA ASN A 144 29.43 -10.19 -7.35
C ASN A 144 28.87 -9.94 -5.95
N GLN A 145 29.72 -9.46 -5.04
CA GLN A 145 29.28 -9.17 -3.68
C GLN A 145 28.29 -7.99 -3.68
N TYR A 146 27.10 -8.23 -3.16
CA TYR A 146 26.13 -7.18 -2.89
C TYR A 146 26.44 -6.60 -1.51
N TYR A 147 26.89 -5.35 -1.44
CA TYR A 147 27.20 -4.68 -0.18
C TYR A 147 25.91 -4.18 0.48
N THR A 148 25.71 -4.60 1.72
CA THR A 148 24.66 -4.09 2.61
C THR A 148 25.30 -3.56 3.88
N ASN A 149 24.56 -2.79 4.67
CA ASN A 149 25.02 -2.34 5.98
C ASN A 149 25.43 -3.54 6.85
N TYR A 150 26.44 -3.35 7.70
CA TYR A 150 26.87 -4.36 8.67
C TYR A 150 25.72 -4.75 9.60
N ALA A 151 25.69 -6.01 10.05
CA ALA A 151 24.74 -6.44 11.06
C ALA A 151 24.97 -5.67 12.37
N ALA A 152 23.91 -5.40 13.13
CA ALA A 152 24.01 -4.67 14.41
C ALA A 152 24.92 -5.35 15.45
N THR A 153 25.19 -6.65 15.27
CA THR A 153 26.08 -7.46 16.11
C THR A 153 27.52 -7.50 15.62
N THR A 154 27.81 -6.97 14.42
CA THR A 154 29.16 -6.90 13.88
C THR A 154 29.95 -5.87 14.70
N ASN A 155 31.00 -6.32 15.37
CA ASN A 155 31.90 -5.44 16.11
C ASN A 155 32.85 -4.74 15.12
N ILE A 156 32.35 -3.65 14.53
CA ILE A 156 33.04 -2.85 13.52
C ILE A 156 34.40 -2.34 14.06
N ASP A 157 34.50 -2.09 15.37
CA ASP A 157 35.71 -1.60 16.04
C ASP A 157 36.90 -2.57 15.99
N GLN A 158 36.64 -3.88 15.83
CA GLN A 158 37.70 -4.88 15.62
C GLN A 158 38.16 -4.98 14.16
N ILE A 159 37.29 -4.64 13.21
CA ILE A 159 37.49 -4.84 11.77
C ILE A 159 38.24 -3.66 11.16
N LEU A 160 37.98 -2.43 11.62
CA LEU A 160 38.60 -1.21 11.11
C LEU A 160 39.94 -0.86 11.77
N GLN A 161 40.61 -1.82 12.40
CA GLN A 161 41.95 -1.60 12.97
C GLN A 161 43.01 -1.63 11.87
N ASP A 162 43.65 -0.48 11.62
CA ASP A 162 44.84 -0.42 10.77
C ASP A 162 46.00 -1.19 11.44
N ARG A 163 46.40 -2.31 10.83
CA ARG A 163 47.50 -3.15 11.32
C ARG A 163 48.71 -2.99 10.40
N LYS A 164 49.69 -2.17 10.81
CA LYS A 164 51.02 -2.20 10.18
C LYS A 164 51.80 -3.41 10.69
N LYS A 165 52.30 -4.22 9.76
CA LYS A 165 53.16 -5.37 10.05
C LYS A 165 54.61 -4.90 9.98
N THR A 166 55.28 -4.79 11.13
CA THR A 166 56.74 -4.69 11.22
C THR A 166 57.28 -5.89 11.99
N ASN A 167 58.50 -6.30 11.64
CA ASN A 167 59.11 -7.56 12.03
C ASN A 167 58.96 -7.88 13.54
N ASN A 168 58.14 -8.91 13.80
CA ASN A 168 58.06 -9.73 15.02
C ASN A 168 57.61 -9.17 16.38
N LYS A 169 56.93 -8.00 16.47
CA LYS A 169 56.02 -7.71 17.61
C LYS A 169 54.79 -6.90 17.18
N LYS A 170 53.58 -7.38 17.49
CA LYS A 170 52.33 -6.64 17.31
C LYS A 170 52.26 -5.53 18.37
N GLN A 171 52.29 -4.28 17.94
CA GLN A 171 52.06 -3.11 18.80
C GLN A 171 50.83 -2.36 18.27
N THR A 172 49.80 -2.23 19.11
CA THR A 172 48.58 -1.45 18.82
C THR A 172 48.85 0.02 19.13
N THR A 173 48.81 0.88 18.11
CA THR A 173 48.81 2.34 18.29
C THR A 173 47.39 2.85 18.54
N ASN A 174 47.21 3.56 19.65
CA ASN A 174 45.95 4.18 20.06
C ASN A 174 45.67 5.45 19.22
N ASN A 175 45.20 5.28 17.98
CA ASN A 175 44.65 6.37 17.16
C ASN A 175 43.11 6.49 17.30
N GLN A 176 42.55 6.13 18.46
CA GLN A 176 41.09 6.12 18.68
C GLN A 176 40.42 7.51 18.62
N LYS A 177 41.16 8.61 18.83
CA LYS A 177 40.54 9.95 18.95
C LYS A 177 40.26 10.69 17.63
N GLN A 178 40.76 10.23 16.49
CA GLN A 178 40.64 10.98 15.23
C GLN A 178 39.59 10.42 14.26
N TYR A 179 39.30 9.11 14.30
CA TYR A 179 38.23 8.48 13.51
C TYR A 179 36.82 8.65 14.11
N LEU A 180 36.71 9.13 15.34
CA LEU A 180 35.43 9.42 16.00
C LEU A 180 34.81 10.77 15.60
N ARG A 181 35.51 11.59 14.80
CA ARG A 181 35.09 12.97 14.57
C ARG A 181 33.97 13.15 13.55
N ASN A 182 33.72 12.21 12.65
CA ASN A 182 32.68 12.33 11.62
C ASN A 182 31.86 11.03 11.58
N MET A 183 30.65 11.05 12.15
CA MET A 183 29.76 9.89 12.16
C MET A 183 28.29 10.30 12.39
N ILE A 184 27.38 9.67 11.65
CA ILE A 184 25.93 9.77 11.88
C ILE A 184 25.48 8.55 12.71
N LYS A 185 24.86 8.79 13.88
CA LYS A 185 24.27 7.73 14.71
C LYS A 185 22.75 7.83 14.75
N GLU A 186 22.08 6.74 14.36
CA GLU A 186 20.63 6.63 14.56
C GLU A 186 20.28 6.09 15.95
N ILE A 187 19.50 6.84 16.72
CA ILE A 187 19.06 6.43 18.05
C ILE A 187 17.55 6.63 18.24
N GLN A 188 16.99 5.88 19.19
CA GLN A 188 15.61 6.07 19.65
C GLN A 188 15.60 6.85 20.97
N LEU A 189 14.77 7.89 21.04
CA LEU A 189 14.58 8.72 22.23
C LEU A 189 13.10 8.68 22.65
N ARG A 190 12.88 8.70 23.96
CA ARG A 190 11.55 8.81 24.57
C ARG A 190 11.50 10.11 25.35
N VAL A 191 10.49 10.92 25.04
CA VAL A 191 10.29 12.24 25.62
C VAL A 191 8.86 12.28 26.17
N THR A 192 8.70 12.57 27.46
CA THR A 192 7.38 12.80 28.05
C THR A 192 6.78 14.11 27.54
N LEU A 193 5.46 14.29 27.69
CA LEU A 193 4.80 15.54 27.28
C LEU A 193 5.41 16.79 27.94
N GLU A 194 5.81 16.70 29.22
CA GLU A 194 6.47 17.79 29.95
C GLU A 194 7.90 18.02 29.48
N GLU A 195 8.67 16.97 29.19
CA GLU A 195 10.02 17.13 28.65
C GLU A 195 10.00 17.75 27.24
N GLU A 196 8.94 17.49 26.46
CA GLU A 196 8.80 18.02 25.09
C GLU A 196 8.64 19.54 25.05
N THR A 197 8.22 20.17 26.16
CA THR A 197 8.16 21.64 26.26
C THR A 197 9.54 22.27 26.50
N GLN A 198 10.57 21.46 26.77
CA GLN A 198 11.92 21.96 27.02
C GLN A 198 12.70 22.14 25.72
N ASP A 199 13.37 23.28 25.58
CA ASP A 199 14.24 23.54 24.46
C ASP A 199 15.38 22.51 24.37
N ASP A 200 15.73 22.13 23.13
CA ASP A 200 16.81 21.19 22.83
C ASP A 200 16.68 19.81 23.49
N ILE A 201 15.49 19.38 23.93
CA ILE A 201 15.31 18.10 24.66
C ILE A 201 15.88 16.89 23.92
N LEU A 202 15.75 16.85 22.58
CA LEU A 202 16.30 15.78 21.76
C LEU A 202 17.83 15.76 21.82
N LEU A 203 18.47 16.93 21.85
CA LEU A 203 19.92 17.06 22.00
C LEU A 203 20.36 16.64 23.39
N GLN A 204 19.69 17.13 24.44
CA GLN A 204 19.99 16.76 25.83
C GLN A 204 19.92 15.23 26.02
N LYS A 205 18.87 14.59 25.51
CA LYS A 205 18.72 13.13 25.59
C LYS A 205 19.71 12.38 24.69
N ALA A 206 20.03 12.90 23.50
CA ALA A 206 21.02 12.30 22.60
C ALA A 206 22.42 12.29 23.22
N VAL A 207 22.88 13.43 23.74
CA VAL A 207 24.18 13.62 24.41
C VAL A 207 24.30 12.66 25.60
N LYS A 208 23.27 12.60 26.47
CA LYS A 208 23.23 11.67 27.61
C LYS A 208 23.26 10.20 27.18
N LYS A 209 22.49 9.84 26.14
CA LYS A 209 22.41 8.46 25.66
C LYS A 209 23.69 7.98 24.97
N LEU A 210 24.33 8.86 24.21
CA LEU A 210 25.56 8.56 23.46
C LEU A 210 26.84 8.80 24.29
N ARG A 211 26.73 9.39 25.49
CA ARG A 211 27.86 9.77 26.36
C ARG A 211 28.85 10.69 25.63
N LEU A 212 28.30 11.66 24.89
CA LEU A 212 29.06 12.71 24.19
C LEU A 212 28.99 14.02 24.98
N SER A 213 29.80 15.01 24.60
CA SER A 213 29.58 16.41 24.98
C SER A 213 28.66 17.11 23.98
N ARG A 214 28.11 18.28 24.34
CA ARG A 214 27.20 19.04 23.46
C ARG A 214 27.92 19.51 22.20
N GLU A 215 29.19 19.86 22.33
CA GLU A 215 30.05 20.41 21.27
C GLU A 215 30.42 19.36 20.20
N GLU A 216 30.34 18.07 20.55
CA GLU A 216 30.58 16.99 19.60
C GLU A 216 29.40 16.76 18.65
N VAL A 217 28.19 17.16 19.04
CA VAL A 217 26.99 16.99 18.22
C VAL A 217 26.82 18.20 17.31
N SER A 218 27.06 18.00 16.02
CA SER A 218 26.90 19.03 14.98
C SER A 218 25.44 19.23 14.58
N GLY A 219 24.56 18.26 14.84
CA GLY A 219 23.12 18.47 14.78
C GLY A 219 22.29 17.20 14.86
N ILE A 220 20.97 17.36 14.87
CA ILE A 220 20.01 16.26 15.02
C ILE A 220 18.92 16.38 13.96
N LYS A 221 18.74 15.33 13.17
CA LYS A 221 17.64 15.20 12.20
C LYS A 221 16.62 14.19 12.71
N VAL A 222 15.36 14.59 12.81
CA VAL A 222 14.28 13.67 13.18
C VAL A 222 13.95 12.79 11.98
N LEU A 223 14.02 11.47 12.16
CA LEU A 223 13.71 10.47 11.14
C LEU A 223 12.30 9.91 11.30
N ARG A 224 11.80 9.85 12.54
CA ARG A 224 10.45 9.38 12.84
C ARG A 224 9.93 9.99 14.15
N LYS A 225 8.65 10.37 14.19
CA LYS A 225 7.92 10.80 15.39
C LYS A 225 6.64 9.97 15.55
N SER A 226 6.36 9.51 16.77
CA SER A 226 5.11 8.82 17.12
C SER A 226 4.69 9.14 18.56
N ILE A 227 3.39 9.05 18.85
CA ILE A 227 2.82 9.32 20.17
C ILE A 227 2.33 8.00 20.75
N ASP A 228 2.73 7.70 21.98
CA ASP A 228 2.18 6.62 22.79
C ASP A 228 1.30 7.22 23.89
N ALA A 229 -0.01 7.04 23.73
CA ALA A 229 -1.03 7.52 24.67
C ALA A 229 -1.87 6.36 25.23
N ARG A 230 -1.31 5.15 25.30
CA ARG A 230 -2.02 3.97 25.85
C ARG A 230 -2.19 4.01 27.37
N ASN A 231 -1.39 4.85 28.04
CA ASN A 231 -1.43 5.09 29.48
C ASN A 231 -1.58 6.61 29.72
N PRO A 232 -2.02 7.03 30.91
CA PRO A 232 -2.12 8.46 31.26
C PRO A 232 -0.82 9.24 31.08
N LEU A 233 0.34 8.61 31.28
CA LEU A 233 1.64 9.21 30.96
C LEU A 233 1.91 9.11 29.45
N ILE A 234 1.68 10.22 28.73
CA ILE A 234 1.90 10.32 27.29
C ILE A 234 3.39 10.49 26.97
N VAL A 235 3.86 9.74 25.98
CA VAL A 235 5.26 9.73 25.56
C VAL A 235 5.38 9.90 24.04
N PHE A 236 6.20 10.86 23.62
CA PHE A 236 6.69 10.96 22.25
C PHE A 236 7.88 10.02 22.05
N ASN A 237 7.78 9.17 21.03
CA ASN A 237 8.86 8.29 20.59
C ASN A 237 9.48 8.86 19.31
N TYR A 238 10.76 9.21 19.41
CA TYR A 238 11.56 9.76 18.34
C TYR A 238 12.59 8.76 17.85
N LYS A 239 12.72 8.62 16.54
CA LYS A 239 13.93 8.10 15.90
C LYS A 239 14.67 9.30 15.32
N VAL A 240 15.93 9.48 15.70
CA VAL A 240 16.75 10.63 15.25
C VAL A 240 18.08 10.15 14.70
N ALA A 241 18.59 10.85 13.69
CA ALA A 241 19.98 10.80 13.24
C ALA A 241 20.75 11.92 13.95
N VAL A 242 21.76 11.54 14.73
CA VAL A 242 22.65 12.46 15.43
C VAL A 242 23.94 12.58 14.61
N TYR A 243 24.21 13.78 14.11
CA TYR A 243 25.42 14.10 13.37
C TYR A 243 26.50 14.50 14.37
N ILE A 244 27.66 13.88 14.27
CA ILE A 244 28.82 14.10 15.15
C ILE A 244 29.94 14.60 14.24
N GLY A 245 30.32 15.87 14.37
CA GLY A 245 31.30 16.59 13.54
C GLY A 245 31.06 16.60 12.02
N GLU A 246 29.87 16.17 11.56
CA GLU A 246 29.43 16.27 10.17
C GLU A 246 28.35 17.35 9.99
N THR A 247 28.31 18.02 8.85
CA THR A 247 27.23 18.98 8.57
C THR A 247 25.90 18.26 8.37
N VAL A 248 24.87 18.71 9.07
CA VAL A 248 23.50 18.25 8.81
C VAL A 248 23.11 18.73 7.41
N PRO A 249 22.65 17.85 6.50
CA PRO A 249 22.16 18.28 5.21
C PRO A 249 21.00 19.26 5.39
N GLU A 250 21.10 20.45 4.80
CA GLU A 250 20.07 21.50 4.90
C GLU A 250 18.76 21.11 4.20
N THR A 251 18.85 20.26 3.18
CA THR A 251 17.69 19.72 2.47
C THR A 251 17.84 18.22 2.31
N SER A 252 16.73 17.55 2.09
CA SER A 252 16.74 16.13 1.74
C SER A 252 16.88 16.01 0.22
N ASP A 253 17.90 15.29 -0.26
CA ASP A 253 18.25 15.15 -1.69
C ASP A 253 17.21 14.32 -2.48
N TYR A 254 15.99 14.82 -2.62
CA TYR A 254 14.98 14.18 -3.46
C TYR A 254 15.22 14.53 -4.92
N GLN A 255 15.74 13.58 -5.69
CA GLN A 255 15.88 13.73 -7.14
C GLN A 255 14.88 12.82 -7.87
N PHE A 256 14.04 13.45 -8.69
CA PHE A 256 13.20 12.79 -9.67
C PHE A 256 13.73 13.15 -11.06
N ASP A 257 14.15 12.14 -11.82
CA ASP A 257 14.67 12.30 -13.19
C ASP A 257 13.51 12.32 -14.19
N TYR A 258 12.84 13.47 -14.28
CA TYR A 258 11.81 13.69 -15.29
C TYR A 258 12.45 14.08 -16.62
N LYS A 259 12.11 13.33 -17.67
CA LYS A 259 12.63 13.53 -19.03
C LYS A 259 11.66 14.37 -19.85
N ASP A 260 12.14 15.16 -20.79
CA ASP A 260 11.26 15.74 -21.81
C ASP A 260 10.75 14.63 -22.74
N VAL A 261 9.44 14.38 -22.69
CA VAL A 261 8.75 13.32 -23.44
C VAL A 261 7.82 13.88 -24.51
N SER A 262 7.96 15.15 -24.89
CA SER A 262 7.06 15.82 -25.85
C SER A 262 6.90 15.08 -27.18
N ASN A 263 7.94 14.36 -27.62
CA ASN A 263 7.98 13.57 -28.86
C ASN A 263 8.04 12.04 -28.63
N ALA A 264 7.81 11.58 -27.40
CA ALA A 264 7.89 10.16 -27.06
C ALA A 264 6.59 9.41 -27.40
N LYS A 265 6.64 8.07 -27.34
CA LYS A 265 5.46 7.21 -27.52
C LYS A 265 4.43 7.45 -26.42
N GLU A 266 3.16 7.48 -26.80
CA GLU A 266 2.06 7.83 -25.90
C GLU A 266 1.56 6.64 -25.08
N ILE A 267 1.29 6.89 -23.80
CA ILE A 267 0.55 5.99 -22.89
C ILE A 267 -0.70 6.74 -22.42
N HIS A 268 -1.87 6.20 -22.71
CA HIS A 268 -3.13 6.83 -22.34
C HIS A 268 -3.52 6.44 -20.91
N ILE A 269 -3.93 7.41 -20.10
CA ILE A 269 -4.28 7.23 -18.69
C ILE A 269 -5.67 7.82 -18.48
N VAL A 270 -6.63 7.01 -18.05
CA VAL A 270 -8.00 7.46 -17.80
C VAL A 270 -8.20 7.68 -16.31
N GLY A 271 -8.35 8.94 -15.92
CA GLY A 271 -8.50 9.42 -14.54
C GLY A 271 -7.22 10.06 -14.00
N PHE A 272 -7.37 11.18 -13.28
CA PHE A 272 -6.27 11.94 -12.67
C PHE A 272 -6.34 11.92 -11.13
N GLY A 273 -6.73 10.77 -10.56
CA GLY A 273 -6.55 10.47 -9.14
C GLY A 273 -5.10 10.09 -8.80
N PRO A 274 -4.80 9.67 -7.55
CA PRO A 274 -3.44 9.28 -7.16
C PRO A 274 -2.82 8.21 -8.06
N ALA A 275 -3.59 7.21 -8.50
CA ALA A 275 -3.11 6.21 -9.45
C ALA A 275 -2.72 6.81 -10.81
N GLY A 276 -3.57 7.66 -11.39
CA GLY A 276 -3.30 8.28 -12.70
C GLY A 276 -2.15 9.29 -12.65
N MET A 277 -2.09 10.12 -11.60
CA MET A 277 -0.99 11.07 -11.40
C MET A 277 0.37 10.39 -11.34
N TYR A 278 0.50 9.33 -10.54
CA TYR A 278 1.77 8.62 -10.40
C TYR A 278 2.08 7.71 -11.57
N ALA A 279 1.08 7.18 -12.28
CA ALA A 279 1.30 6.55 -13.57
C ALA A 279 1.91 7.55 -14.58
N ALA A 280 1.38 8.77 -14.64
CA ALA A 280 1.87 9.81 -15.55
C ALA A 280 3.31 10.24 -15.22
N LEU A 281 3.59 10.56 -13.95
CA LEU A 281 4.95 10.89 -13.50
C LEU A 281 5.93 9.74 -13.82
N ARG A 282 5.53 8.49 -13.59
CA ARG A 282 6.36 7.33 -13.88
C ARG A 282 6.59 7.12 -15.38
N CYS A 283 5.60 7.36 -16.23
CA CYS A 283 5.78 7.35 -17.69
C CYS A 283 6.88 8.34 -18.12
N ILE A 284 6.87 9.55 -17.56
CA ILE A 284 7.87 10.60 -17.86
C ILE A 284 9.28 10.13 -17.48
N GLU A 285 9.47 9.57 -16.29
CA GLU A 285 10.75 9.00 -15.86
C GLU A 285 11.23 7.86 -16.77
N LEU A 286 10.29 7.08 -17.30
CA LEU A 286 10.56 5.98 -18.22
C LEU A 286 10.76 6.45 -19.67
N GLY A 287 10.57 7.73 -19.97
CA GLY A 287 10.74 8.30 -21.31
C GLY A 287 9.54 8.11 -22.24
N PHE A 288 8.34 7.98 -21.70
CA PHE A 288 7.08 7.86 -22.44
C PHE A 288 6.16 9.05 -22.15
N LYS A 289 5.40 9.46 -23.17
CA LYS A 289 4.48 10.60 -23.08
C LYS A 289 3.15 10.16 -22.43
N PRO A 290 2.81 10.60 -21.20
CA PRO A 290 1.49 10.31 -20.66
C PRO A 290 0.44 11.23 -21.30
N VAL A 291 -0.67 10.66 -21.76
CA VAL A 291 -1.88 11.40 -22.18
C VAL A 291 -2.98 11.09 -21.18
N VAL A 292 -3.21 12.02 -20.25
CA VAL A 292 -4.20 11.86 -19.17
C VAL A 292 -5.55 12.42 -19.61
N LEU A 293 -6.61 11.64 -19.43
CA LEU A 293 -8.00 12.00 -19.67
C LEU A 293 -8.76 12.02 -18.34
N GLU A 294 -9.14 13.19 -17.84
CA GLU A 294 -9.91 13.38 -16.60
C GLU A 294 -11.30 13.90 -16.94
N ARG A 295 -12.34 13.19 -16.47
CA ARG A 295 -13.74 13.57 -16.71
C ARG A 295 -14.11 14.88 -16.03
N GLY A 296 -13.55 15.16 -14.86
CA GLY A 296 -13.88 16.35 -14.09
C GLY A 296 -12.99 17.54 -14.39
N LYS A 297 -13.17 18.58 -13.56
CA LYS A 297 -12.51 19.87 -13.73
C LYS A 297 -11.19 19.99 -12.98
N LYS A 298 -10.42 21.01 -13.34
CA LYS A 298 -9.28 21.51 -12.56
C LYS A 298 -9.71 21.85 -11.13
N VAL A 299 -8.79 21.73 -10.19
CA VAL A 299 -9.06 21.80 -8.75
C VAL A 299 -9.67 23.13 -8.32
N GLN A 300 -9.30 24.25 -8.94
CA GLN A 300 -9.86 25.56 -8.59
C GLN A 300 -11.33 25.70 -9.02
N GLU A 301 -11.66 25.19 -10.20
CA GLU A 301 -13.02 25.23 -10.76
C GLU A 301 -13.93 24.24 -10.03
N ARG A 302 -13.39 23.05 -9.71
CA ARG A 302 -14.06 22.01 -8.93
C ARG A 302 -14.60 22.52 -7.60
N ARG A 303 -13.95 23.49 -6.94
CA ARG A 303 -14.44 24.11 -5.69
C ARG A 303 -15.82 24.75 -5.84
N ARG A 304 -16.16 25.29 -7.02
CA ARG A 304 -17.47 25.89 -7.29
C ARG A 304 -18.55 24.81 -7.31
N ASP A 305 -18.27 23.68 -7.95
CA ASP A 305 -19.19 22.55 -7.99
C ASP A 305 -19.35 21.92 -6.59
N LEU A 306 -18.28 21.83 -5.78
CA LEU A 306 -18.40 21.39 -4.39
C LEU A 306 -19.26 22.33 -3.55
N ARG A 307 -19.14 23.65 -3.77
CA ARG A 307 -20.00 24.64 -3.10
C ARG A 307 -21.46 24.44 -3.49
N ALA A 308 -21.75 24.18 -4.77
CA ALA A 308 -23.12 23.92 -5.23
C ALA A 308 -23.73 22.69 -4.54
N ILE A 309 -22.96 21.61 -4.31
CA ILE A 309 -23.46 20.45 -3.55
C ILE A 309 -23.84 20.87 -2.11
N ASN A 310 -23.00 21.68 -1.45
CA ASN A 310 -23.20 22.05 -0.05
C ASN A 310 -24.30 23.11 0.16
N GLN A 311 -24.49 24.03 -0.79
CA GLN A 311 -25.39 25.19 -0.62
C GLN A 311 -26.66 25.10 -1.48
N GLU A 312 -26.55 24.54 -2.67
CA GLU A 312 -27.63 24.48 -3.67
C GLU A 312 -28.18 23.04 -3.81
N HIS A 313 -27.55 22.07 -3.14
CA HIS A 313 -27.91 20.64 -3.15
C HIS A 313 -27.85 20.01 -4.54
N PHE A 314 -27.14 20.65 -5.48
CA PHE A 314 -26.96 20.19 -6.84
C PHE A 314 -25.65 19.42 -6.98
N VAL A 315 -25.71 18.20 -7.53
CA VAL A 315 -24.54 17.37 -7.79
C VAL A 315 -24.24 17.37 -9.28
N ASN A 316 -23.11 17.96 -9.66
CA ASN A 316 -22.56 17.80 -11.00
C ASN A 316 -21.96 16.39 -11.13
N GLU A 317 -22.40 15.63 -12.13
CA GLU A 317 -22.02 14.23 -12.29
C GLU A 317 -20.58 14.01 -12.72
N ASP A 318 -19.94 15.03 -13.28
CA ASP A 318 -18.55 14.98 -13.75
C ASP A 318 -17.59 15.77 -12.85
N SER A 319 -18.09 16.64 -11.96
CA SER A 319 -17.26 17.46 -11.07
C SER A 319 -17.83 17.50 -9.65
N ASN A 320 -17.27 16.69 -8.75
CA ASN A 320 -17.76 16.49 -7.39
C ASN A 320 -16.64 15.97 -6.47
N TYR A 321 -16.92 15.49 -5.27
CA TYR A 321 -15.87 14.99 -4.35
C TYR A 321 -15.12 13.76 -4.87
N CYS A 322 -15.64 13.03 -5.86
CA CYS A 322 -14.95 11.89 -6.47
C CYS A 322 -14.22 12.24 -7.76
N PHE A 323 -14.78 13.12 -8.60
CA PHE A 323 -14.29 13.39 -9.96
C PHE A 323 -13.69 14.78 -10.13
N GLY A 324 -12.65 14.88 -10.95
CA GLY A 324 -11.82 16.06 -11.18
C GLY A 324 -10.39 15.90 -10.67
N GLU A 325 -9.63 16.99 -10.76
CA GLU A 325 -8.18 17.00 -10.52
C GLU A 325 -7.82 16.42 -9.13
N GLY A 326 -6.95 15.39 -9.11
CA GLY A 326 -6.51 14.63 -7.93
C GLY A 326 -7.53 13.58 -7.44
N GLY A 327 -8.66 13.41 -8.13
CA GLY A 327 -9.70 12.41 -7.84
C GLY A 327 -10.32 12.56 -6.45
N ALA A 328 -10.68 11.43 -5.85
CA ALA A 328 -11.26 11.38 -4.49
C ALA A 328 -10.26 11.78 -3.38
N GLY A 329 -8.97 11.84 -3.68
CA GLY A 329 -7.93 12.18 -2.70
C GLY A 329 -7.90 13.67 -2.34
N THR A 330 -8.26 14.56 -3.28
CA THR A 330 -8.00 16.02 -3.19
C THR A 330 -8.64 16.69 -1.99
N TYR A 331 -9.91 16.40 -1.72
CA TYR A 331 -10.67 17.02 -0.62
C TYR A 331 -10.87 16.03 0.52
N SER A 332 -9.76 15.58 1.09
CA SER A 332 -9.71 14.62 2.19
C SER A 332 -8.78 15.09 3.30
N ASP A 333 -8.74 14.37 4.43
CA ASP A 333 -7.67 14.57 5.43
C ASP A 333 -6.27 14.23 4.87
N GLY A 334 -6.19 13.52 3.74
CA GLY A 334 -4.93 13.22 3.09
C GLY A 334 -4.05 12.28 3.89
N LYS A 335 -4.64 11.25 4.53
CA LYS A 335 -3.89 10.26 5.32
C LYS A 335 -3.06 9.39 4.39
N LEU A 336 -1.79 9.25 4.70
CA LEU A 336 -0.81 8.58 3.83
C LEU A 336 -0.32 7.23 4.39
N TYR A 337 -0.85 6.77 5.53
CA TYR A 337 -0.45 5.47 6.04
C TYR A 337 -1.07 4.33 5.20
N THR A 338 -0.25 3.34 4.85
CA THR A 338 -0.69 2.16 4.10
C THR A 338 -0.20 0.87 4.77
N ARG A 339 -1.03 -0.18 4.73
CA ARG A 339 -0.64 -1.53 5.18
C ARG A 339 -0.01 -2.36 4.06
N SER A 340 -0.02 -1.84 2.82
CA SER A 340 0.42 -2.53 1.61
C SER A 340 1.92 -2.35 1.32
N LEU A 341 2.77 -2.46 2.34
CA LEU A 341 4.22 -2.23 2.24
C LEU A 341 4.94 -3.18 1.26
N LYS A 342 4.30 -4.30 0.88
CA LYS A 342 4.86 -5.29 -0.06
C LYS A 342 4.71 -4.91 -1.53
N ARG A 343 4.05 -3.79 -1.86
CA ARG A 343 3.64 -3.47 -3.24
C ARG A 343 4.46 -2.37 -3.92
N GLY A 344 5.42 -1.76 -3.24
CA GLY A 344 6.19 -0.64 -3.78
C GLY A 344 6.85 0.19 -2.68
N ASP A 345 7.59 1.21 -3.10
CA ASP A 345 8.33 2.09 -2.21
C ASP A 345 7.44 3.23 -1.69
N VAL A 346 6.91 3.06 -0.47
CA VAL A 346 6.11 4.09 0.21
C VAL A 346 6.91 5.38 0.43
N ARG A 347 8.23 5.26 0.67
CA ARG A 347 9.07 6.42 0.96
C ARG A 347 9.15 7.32 -0.26
N ARG A 348 9.38 6.75 -1.45
CA ARG A 348 9.39 7.47 -2.73
C ARG A 348 8.12 8.31 -2.93
N ILE A 349 6.95 7.77 -2.62
CA ILE A 349 5.68 8.50 -2.75
C ILE A 349 5.65 9.74 -1.84
N PHE A 350 6.13 9.62 -0.59
CA PHE A 350 6.17 10.75 0.34
C PHE A 350 7.17 11.81 -0.12
N GLU A 351 8.33 11.39 -0.58
CA GLU A 351 9.37 12.28 -1.12
C GLU A 351 8.86 13.01 -2.36
N ASN A 352 8.09 12.34 -3.21
CA ASN A 352 7.43 12.97 -4.35
C ASN A 352 6.39 14.01 -3.92
N LEU A 353 5.57 13.72 -2.91
CA LEU A 353 4.62 14.69 -2.36
C LEU A 353 5.35 15.93 -1.81
N VAL A 354 6.47 15.73 -1.09
CA VAL A 354 7.30 16.83 -0.57
C VAL A 354 7.93 17.64 -1.71
N TYR A 355 8.48 16.96 -2.72
CA TYR A 355 8.99 17.60 -3.94
C TYR A 355 7.95 18.51 -4.60
N HIS A 356 6.67 18.12 -4.55
CA HIS A 356 5.55 18.91 -5.09
C HIS A 356 4.89 19.85 -4.06
N GLY A 357 5.52 20.11 -2.91
CA GLY A 357 5.11 21.13 -1.95
C GLY A 357 4.37 20.65 -0.71
N ALA A 358 4.35 19.35 -0.43
CA ALA A 358 3.94 18.85 0.89
C ALA A 358 5.01 19.19 1.95
N THR A 359 4.60 19.25 3.22
CA THR A 359 5.53 19.50 4.33
C THR A 359 6.45 18.31 4.58
N GLU A 360 7.72 18.55 4.89
CA GLU A 360 8.65 17.48 5.29
C GLU A 360 8.17 16.67 6.51
N GLN A 361 7.25 17.22 7.31
CA GLN A 361 6.68 16.51 8.46
C GLN A 361 6.05 15.17 8.08
N ILE A 362 5.53 15.01 6.84
CA ILE A 362 4.92 13.74 6.40
C ILE A 362 5.94 12.59 6.31
N LEU A 363 7.23 12.93 6.20
CA LEU A 363 8.34 11.97 6.15
C LEU A 363 8.77 11.51 7.54
N ILE A 364 8.36 12.24 8.57
CA ILE A 364 8.73 12.06 9.96
C ILE A 364 7.58 11.40 10.74
N ASP A 365 6.35 11.84 10.53
CA ASP A 365 5.22 11.35 11.30
C ASP A 365 4.92 9.87 11.04
N ALA A 366 4.62 9.12 12.10
CA ALA A 366 4.22 7.72 11.98
C ALA A 366 2.82 7.54 11.36
N HIS A 367 1.95 8.54 11.48
CA HIS A 367 0.62 8.57 10.87
C HIS A 367 0.43 9.87 10.09
N PRO A 368 1.18 10.02 8.98
CA PRO A 368 1.26 11.28 8.27
C PRO A 368 -0.04 11.63 7.56
N HIS A 369 -0.32 12.93 7.49
CA HIS A 369 -1.45 13.49 6.77
C HIS A 369 -1.10 14.86 6.18
N ILE A 370 -1.86 15.30 5.17
CA ILE A 370 -1.61 16.57 4.47
C ILE A 370 -2.74 17.58 4.76
N GLY A 371 -4.00 17.12 4.69
CA GLY A 371 -5.19 17.94 4.87
C GLY A 371 -5.74 18.58 3.60
N THR A 372 -7.06 18.77 3.60
CA THR A 372 -7.85 19.20 2.43
C THR A 372 -7.50 20.59 1.89
N ASN A 373 -6.89 21.44 2.70
CA ASN A 373 -6.51 22.81 2.32
C ASN A 373 -5.15 22.87 1.61
N LYS A 374 -4.30 21.84 1.74
CA LYS A 374 -2.96 21.78 1.14
C LYS A 374 -2.91 20.92 -0.12
N LEU A 375 -3.66 19.81 -0.13
CA LEU A 375 -3.70 18.87 -1.25
C LEU A 375 -4.00 19.51 -2.62
N PRO A 376 -4.96 20.45 -2.76
CA PRO A 376 -5.23 21.11 -4.03
C PRO A 376 -3.99 21.69 -4.73
N LYS A 377 -3.12 22.37 -3.97
CA LYS A 377 -1.92 22.99 -4.54
C LYS A 377 -0.87 21.94 -4.92
N ILE A 378 -0.72 20.89 -4.10
CA ILE A 378 0.22 19.79 -4.38
C ILE A 378 -0.19 19.04 -5.65
N VAL A 379 -1.48 18.73 -5.79
CA VAL A 379 -2.04 18.10 -6.99
C VAL A 379 -1.83 18.99 -8.22
N GLN A 380 -2.09 20.30 -8.09
CA GLN A 380 -1.86 21.27 -9.15
C GLN A 380 -0.38 21.28 -9.58
N ASN A 381 0.56 21.24 -8.62
CA ASN A 381 1.99 21.19 -8.90
C ASN A 381 2.38 19.90 -9.62
N ILE A 382 1.79 18.75 -9.28
CA ILE A 382 2.01 17.47 -9.99
C ILE A 382 1.56 17.59 -11.45
N ARG A 383 0.37 18.16 -11.71
CA ARG A 383 -0.09 18.44 -13.08
C ARG A 383 0.88 19.33 -13.83
N GLU A 384 1.36 20.40 -13.19
CA GLU A 384 2.32 21.34 -13.80
C GLU A 384 3.63 20.64 -14.15
N THR A 385 4.16 19.77 -13.28
CA THR A 385 5.30 18.91 -13.61
C THR A 385 5.01 18.05 -14.84
N ILE A 386 3.87 17.35 -14.89
CA ILE A 386 3.53 16.49 -16.04
C ILE A 386 3.54 17.27 -17.35
N ILE A 387 2.93 18.45 -17.37
CA ILE A 387 2.87 19.31 -18.55
C ILE A 387 4.24 19.85 -18.93
N ASN A 388 5.02 20.32 -17.94
CA ASN A 388 6.34 20.92 -18.17
C ASN A 388 7.35 19.95 -18.80
N TYR A 389 7.17 18.64 -18.57
CA TYR A 389 8.02 17.60 -19.13
C TYR A 389 7.41 16.92 -20.37
N GLY A 390 6.40 17.53 -21.00
CA GLY A 390 5.87 17.09 -22.30
C GLY A 390 4.71 16.10 -22.24
N GLY A 391 4.19 15.80 -21.04
CA GLY A 391 2.94 15.06 -20.87
C GLY A 391 1.70 15.93 -21.12
N GLU A 392 0.55 15.30 -21.33
CA GLU A 392 -0.72 15.96 -21.57
C GLU A 392 -1.75 15.64 -20.47
N VAL A 393 -2.54 16.63 -20.08
CA VAL A 393 -3.65 16.46 -19.12
C VAL A 393 -4.89 17.19 -19.63
N HIS A 394 -5.86 16.41 -20.10
CA HIS A 394 -7.13 16.89 -20.64
C HIS A 394 -8.23 16.76 -19.57
N PHE A 395 -8.74 17.89 -19.09
CA PHE A 395 -9.90 17.94 -18.18
C PHE A 395 -11.19 17.99 -18.98
N GLU A 396 -12.31 17.70 -18.31
CA GLU A 396 -13.63 17.63 -18.95
C GLU A 396 -13.64 16.65 -20.14
N ALA A 397 -12.78 15.63 -20.07
CA ALA A 397 -12.54 14.64 -21.10
C ALA A 397 -13.06 13.27 -20.65
N ARG A 398 -14.39 13.15 -20.54
CA ARG A 398 -15.03 11.89 -20.11
C ARG A 398 -14.90 10.83 -21.20
N VAL A 399 -14.25 9.72 -20.86
CA VAL A 399 -14.24 8.51 -21.69
C VAL A 399 -15.61 7.83 -21.63
N THR A 400 -16.17 7.51 -22.79
CA THR A 400 -17.49 6.88 -22.94
C THR A 400 -17.44 5.55 -23.66
N ASP A 401 -16.38 5.29 -24.44
CA ASP A 401 -16.19 3.98 -25.08
C ASP A 401 -14.72 3.58 -25.25
N PHE A 402 -14.48 2.26 -25.36
CA PHE A 402 -13.21 1.68 -25.80
C PHE A 402 -13.43 0.94 -27.12
N ILE A 403 -12.72 1.34 -28.16
CA ILE A 403 -12.75 0.68 -29.47
C ILE A 403 -11.79 -0.50 -29.44
N ILE A 404 -12.35 -1.71 -29.50
CA ILE A 404 -11.61 -2.98 -29.38
C ILE A 404 -11.74 -3.76 -30.68
N LYS A 405 -10.60 -4.21 -31.23
CA LYS A 405 -10.55 -5.13 -32.38
C LYS A 405 -9.59 -6.26 -32.06
N ASN A 406 -9.96 -7.50 -32.39
CA ASN A 406 -9.16 -8.69 -32.11
C ASN A 406 -8.66 -8.75 -30.66
N ASN A 407 -9.55 -8.44 -29.70
CA ASN A 407 -9.24 -8.41 -28.27
C ASN A 407 -8.11 -7.44 -27.87
N ALA A 408 -7.86 -6.39 -28.65
CA ALA A 408 -6.88 -5.35 -28.35
C ALA A 408 -7.52 -3.95 -28.44
N ILE A 409 -7.17 -3.06 -27.50
CA ILE A 409 -7.56 -1.65 -27.59
C ILE A 409 -6.94 -1.03 -28.85
N GLN A 410 -7.74 -0.28 -29.60
CA GLN A 410 -7.30 0.50 -30.76
C GLN A 410 -7.50 2.01 -30.56
N ALA A 411 -8.57 2.38 -29.86
CA ALA A 411 -8.89 3.78 -29.59
C ALA A 411 -9.78 3.95 -28.35
N ILE A 412 -9.84 5.19 -27.86
CA ILE A 412 -10.71 5.66 -26.78
C ILE A 412 -11.69 6.69 -27.37
N GLN A 413 -12.97 6.56 -27.04
CA GLN A 413 -14.01 7.52 -27.42
C GLN A 413 -14.33 8.46 -26.26
N LEU A 414 -14.33 9.76 -26.51
CA LEU A 414 -14.74 10.80 -25.56
C LEU A 414 -16.20 11.18 -25.75
N GLN A 415 -16.81 11.71 -24.69
CA GLN A 415 -18.21 12.17 -24.67
C GLN A 415 -18.50 13.27 -25.70
N ASP A 416 -17.52 14.08 -26.04
CA ASP A 416 -17.64 15.15 -27.04
C ASP A 416 -17.51 14.66 -28.49
N GLY A 417 -17.40 13.35 -28.70
CA GLY A 417 -17.30 12.73 -30.02
C GLY A 417 -15.88 12.54 -30.55
N ARG A 418 -14.84 13.05 -29.87
CA ARG A 418 -13.45 12.80 -30.27
C ARG A 418 -13.06 11.33 -30.06
N GLU A 419 -12.38 10.77 -31.04
CA GLU A 419 -11.72 9.46 -30.98
C GLU A 419 -10.20 9.67 -30.88
N LEU A 420 -9.57 9.02 -29.90
CA LEU A 420 -8.12 9.07 -29.69
C LEU A 420 -7.52 7.69 -29.93
N THR A 421 -6.60 7.57 -30.88
CA THR A 421 -5.86 6.33 -31.13
C THR A 421 -5.04 5.96 -29.89
N ALA A 422 -5.28 4.77 -29.35
CA ALA A 422 -4.63 4.31 -28.13
C ALA A 422 -4.41 2.81 -28.18
N THR A 423 -3.20 2.36 -27.88
CA THR A 423 -2.86 0.92 -27.83
C THR A 423 -2.50 0.44 -26.43
N ARG A 424 -2.18 1.38 -25.52
CA ARG A 424 -1.91 1.15 -24.10
C ARG A 424 -2.71 2.13 -23.26
N VAL A 425 -3.60 1.60 -22.43
CA VAL A 425 -4.56 2.35 -21.62
C VAL A 425 -4.49 1.91 -20.16
N ILE A 426 -4.06 2.80 -19.29
CA ILE A 426 -4.12 2.63 -17.83
C ILE A 426 -5.47 3.14 -17.35
N LEU A 427 -6.32 2.24 -16.85
CA LEU A 427 -7.66 2.55 -16.39
C LEU A 427 -7.66 2.83 -14.88
N ALA A 428 -7.55 4.12 -14.53
CA ALA A 428 -7.36 4.62 -13.17
C ALA A 428 -8.54 5.52 -12.69
N THR A 429 -9.77 5.14 -13.03
CA THR A 429 -10.99 5.95 -12.89
C THR A 429 -11.56 6.05 -11.47
N GLY A 430 -10.98 5.31 -10.51
CA GLY A 430 -11.52 5.19 -9.15
C GLY A 430 -12.81 4.35 -9.10
N HIS A 431 -13.26 3.99 -7.90
CA HIS A 431 -14.38 3.07 -7.73
C HIS A 431 -15.77 3.73 -7.89
N SER A 432 -15.83 5.06 -8.01
CA SER A 432 -17.09 5.79 -8.19
C SER A 432 -17.49 5.93 -9.66
N ALA A 433 -16.61 5.62 -10.62
CA ALA A 433 -16.91 5.64 -12.05
C ALA A 433 -17.77 4.42 -12.46
N ARG A 434 -19.02 4.42 -11.99
CA ARG A 434 -19.98 3.31 -12.19
C ARG A 434 -20.22 3.00 -13.65
N ASP A 435 -20.30 4.06 -14.45
CA ASP A 435 -20.44 4.04 -15.90
C ASP A 435 -19.35 3.22 -16.60
N ILE A 436 -18.13 3.22 -16.09
CA ILE A 436 -17.05 2.38 -16.63
C ILE A 436 -17.30 0.90 -16.34
N PHE A 437 -17.76 0.53 -15.14
CA PHE A 437 -18.12 -0.86 -14.86
C PHE A 437 -19.30 -1.32 -15.70
N GLU A 438 -20.31 -0.46 -15.87
CA GLU A 438 -21.47 -0.72 -16.73
C GLU A 438 -21.08 -0.87 -18.20
N LEU A 439 -20.18 -0.01 -18.69
CA LEU A 439 -19.62 -0.09 -20.05
C LEU A 439 -18.91 -1.41 -20.28
N LEU A 440 -17.99 -1.78 -19.39
CA LEU A 440 -17.24 -3.04 -19.49
C LEU A 440 -18.20 -4.24 -19.44
N HIS A 441 -19.19 -4.21 -18.55
CA HIS A 441 -20.19 -5.26 -18.44
C HIS A 441 -21.05 -5.38 -19.71
N LYS A 442 -21.53 -4.26 -20.26
CA LYS A 442 -22.32 -4.20 -21.49
C LYS A 442 -21.56 -4.73 -22.71
N LYS A 443 -20.24 -4.57 -22.73
CA LYS A 443 -19.35 -5.13 -23.76
C LYS A 443 -18.90 -6.57 -23.47
N GLU A 444 -19.43 -7.19 -22.43
CA GLU A 444 -19.06 -8.56 -22.01
C GLU A 444 -17.56 -8.70 -21.69
N ILE A 445 -16.90 -7.60 -21.29
CA ILE A 445 -15.52 -7.62 -20.81
C ILE A 445 -15.53 -8.10 -19.35
N ALA A 446 -14.63 -9.01 -19.03
CA ALA A 446 -14.58 -9.68 -17.73
C ALA A 446 -14.55 -8.69 -16.56
N LEU A 447 -15.43 -8.95 -15.59
CA LEU A 447 -15.50 -8.28 -14.30
C LEU A 447 -15.73 -9.35 -13.23
N LEU A 448 -15.35 -9.04 -11.99
CA LEU A 448 -15.62 -9.90 -10.84
C LEU A 448 -16.36 -9.10 -9.76
N ALA A 449 -17.36 -9.72 -9.13
CA ALA A 449 -17.93 -9.17 -7.91
C ALA A 449 -16.86 -9.17 -6.81
N LYS A 450 -16.77 -8.09 -6.03
CA LYS A 450 -15.75 -7.95 -4.99
C LYS A 450 -16.40 -7.54 -3.67
N SER A 451 -16.04 -8.24 -2.61
CA SER A 451 -16.43 -7.87 -1.24
C SER A 451 -15.91 -6.48 -0.86
N PHE A 452 -16.71 -5.77 -0.08
CA PHE A 452 -16.51 -4.38 0.29
C PHE A 452 -17.13 -4.12 1.67
N ALA A 453 -17.21 -2.86 2.09
CA ALA A 453 -17.87 -2.51 3.33
C ALA A 453 -18.76 -1.27 3.16
N MET A 454 -19.85 -1.21 3.92
CA MET A 454 -20.75 -0.07 3.96
C MET A 454 -21.24 0.17 5.38
N GLY A 455 -21.63 1.40 5.67
CA GLY A 455 -22.29 1.74 6.92
C GLY A 455 -22.72 3.18 6.94
N VAL A 456 -22.35 3.88 8.00
CA VAL A 456 -22.74 5.27 8.27
C VAL A 456 -21.51 6.07 8.69
N ARG A 457 -21.57 7.40 8.62
CA ARG A 457 -20.64 8.24 9.39
C ARG A 457 -21.13 8.37 10.82
N VAL A 458 -20.19 8.44 11.75
CA VAL A 458 -20.46 8.83 13.13
C VAL A 458 -19.65 10.06 13.46
N GLU A 459 -20.29 11.01 14.12
CA GLU A 459 -19.71 12.27 14.52
C GLU A 459 -19.85 12.46 16.04
N HIS A 460 -18.73 12.80 16.67
CA HIS A 460 -18.62 13.14 18.08
C HIS A 460 -18.00 14.53 18.21
N PRO A 461 -18.31 15.30 19.26
CA PRO A 461 -17.43 16.38 19.69
C PRO A 461 -15.99 15.85 19.84
N GLN A 462 -15.02 16.56 19.25
CA GLN A 462 -13.61 16.15 19.25
C GLN A 462 -13.06 16.01 20.67
N GLU A 463 -13.52 16.86 21.59
CA GLU A 463 -13.14 16.83 23.01
C GLU A 463 -13.43 15.47 23.68
N ILE A 464 -14.55 14.82 23.34
CA ILE A 464 -14.86 13.48 23.87
C ILE A 464 -13.78 12.48 23.44
N ILE A 465 -13.37 12.53 22.18
CA ILE A 465 -12.33 11.64 21.65
C ILE A 465 -10.96 11.96 22.25
N ASP A 466 -10.65 13.25 22.43
CA ASP A 466 -9.41 13.69 23.08
C ASP A 466 -9.33 13.20 24.52
N ASN A 467 -10.38 13.41 25.32
CA ASN A 467 -10.45 12.96 26.72
C ASN A 467 -10.25 11.45 26.84
N ILE A 468 -10.83 10.67 25.91
CA ILE A 468 -10.69 9.21 25.95
C ILE A 468 -9.28 8.75 25.54
N GLN A 469 -8.70 9.34 24.49
CA GLN A 469 -7.42 8.89 23.94
C GLN A 469 -6.20 9.45 24.70
N TYR A 470 -6.32 10.64 25.27
CA TYR A 470 -5.23 11.31 25.98
C TYR A 470 -5.41 11.35 27.50
N HIS A 471 -6.48 10.73 28.03
CA HIS A 471 -6.78 10.70 29.46
C HIS A 471 -6.83 12.09 30.10
N CYS A 472 -7.21 13.12 29.34
CA CYS A 472 -7.29 14.50 29.80
C CYS A 472 -8.72 14.85 30.25
N THR A 473 -8.83 15.92 31.03
CA THR A 473 -10.10 16.54 31.41
C THR A 473 -10.11 17.97 30.90
N GLY A 474 -11.03 18.28 29.98
CA GLY A 474 -11.16 19.60 29.36
C GLY A 474 -10.29 19.74 28.12
N GLU A 475 -9.51 20.82 28.03
CA GLU A 475 -8.74 21.11 26.82
C GLU A 475 -7.53 20.18 26.66
N ARG A 476 -7.38 19.65 25.45
CA ARG A 476 -6.21 18.88 25.02
C ARG A 476 -4.96 19.76 25.02
N HIS A 477 -3.85 19.23 25.55
CA HIS A 477 -2.55 19.91 25.51
C HIS A 477 -2.14 20.29 24.07
N GLU A 478 -1.61 21.51 23.87
CA GLU A 478 -1.35 22.08 22.54
C GLU A 478 -0.37 21.27 21.68
N LEU A 479 0.62 20.61 22.31
CA LEU A 479 1.57 19.72 21.66
C LEU A 479 0.95 18.41 21.12
N LEU A 480 -0.27 18.07 21.54
CA LEU A 480 -0.97 16.87 21.07
C LEU A 480 -1.87 17.22 19.88
N PRO A 481 -1.80 16.45 18.78
CA PRO A 481 -2.72 16.62 17.68
C PRO A 481 -4.13 16.20 18.11
N ALA A 482 -5.15 16.55 17.33
CA ALA A 482 -6.49 16.01 17.55
C ALA A 482 -6.48 14.48 17.54
N ALA A 483 -7.08 13.92 18.59
CA ALA A 483 -7.02 12.49 18.85
C ALA A 483 -7.69 11.69 17.74
N ALA A 484 -7.05 10.56 17.47
CA ALA A 484 -7.44 9.59 16.46
C ALA A 484 -7.83 8.27 17.13
N TYR A 485 -8.78 7.54 16.55
CA TYR A 485 -9.10 6.18 16.97
C TYR A 485 -9.15 5.20 15.79
N SER A 486 -9.02 3.91 16.13
CA SER A 486 -9.25 2.78 15.24
C SER A 486 -9.96 1.68 16.02
N LEU A 487 -11.19 1.37 15.64
CA LEU A 487 -12.05 0.40 16.30
C LEU A 487 -12.38 -0.76 15.35
N VAL A 488 -12.45 -1.96 15.91
CA VAL A 488 -12.89 -3.18 15.20
C VAL A 488 -13.61 -4.10 16.17
N HIS A 489 -14.69 -4.73 15.73
CA HIS A 489 -15.45 -5.73 16.47
C HIS A 489 -16.11 -6.72 15.49
N GLN A 490 -16.31 -7.96 15.91
CA GLN A 490 -16.94 -8.99 15.06
C GLN A 490 -18.39 -9.18 15.49
N VAL A 491 -19.32 -9.12 14.55
CA VAL A 491 -20.75 -9.33 14.81
C VAL A 491 -21.31 -10.34 13.81
N ARG A 492 -21.61 -11.56 14.29
CA ARG A 492 -22.12 -12.65 13.46
C ARG A 492 -21.24 -12.86 12.21
N ASP A 493 -19.95 -13.12 12.46
CA ASP A 493 -18.90 -13.40 11.46
C ASP A 493 -18.70 -12.33 10.38
N ARG A 494 -19.00 -11.07 10.73
CA ARG A 494 -18.67 -9.91 9.90
C ARG A 494 -17.98 -8.85 10.75
N GLY A 495 -16.91 -8.27 10.20
CA GLY A 495 -16.23 -7.15 10.82
C GLY A 495 -17.10 -5.90 10.81
N VAL A 496 -17.24 -5.25 11.96
CA VAL A 496 -17.69 -3.87 12.11
C VAL A 496 -16.49 -3.05 12.56
N TYR A 497 -16.12 -2.03 11.79
CA TYR A 497 -14.88 -1.31 12.06
C TYR A 497 -14.95 0.17 11.64
N SER A 498 -14.06 0.96 12.23
CA SER A 498 -13.86 2.35 11.84
C SER A 498 -13.03 2.46 10.57
N PHE A 499 -13.48 3.30 9.67
CA PHE A 499 -12.91 3.59 8.37
C PHE A 499 -12.78 5.11 8.22
N CYS A 500 -11.70 5.54 7.58
CA CYS A 500 -11.45 6.95 7.27
C CYS A 500 -11.71 7.91 8.45
N MET A 501 -11.30 7.56 9.69
CA MET A 501 -11.49 8.41 10.88
C MET A 501 -10.73 9.74 10.75
N CYS A 502 -11.43 10.87 10.80
CA CYS A 502 -10.96 12.23 10.55
C CYS A 502 -11.04 13.06 11.86
N PRO A 503 -9.91 13.26 12.56
CA PRO A 503 -9.86 14.14 13.72
C PRO A 503 -10.07 15.60 13.33
N GLY A 504 -10.81 16.36 14.13
CA GLY A 504 -11.09 17.78 13.97
C GLY A 504 -11.50 18.13 12.54
N GLY A 505 -12.40 17.31 11.98
CA GLY A 505 -12.77 17.29 10.57
C GLY A 505 -14.23 17.64 10.30
N PHE A 506 -14.64 17.33 9.07
CA PHE A 506 -15.98 17.54 8.56
C PHE A 506 -16.49 16.26 7.87
N ILE A 507 -17.79 16.01 7.97
CA ILE A 507 -18.49 15.09 7.07
C ILE A 507 -18.80 15.85 5.77
N VAL A 508 -18.61 15.22 4.62
CA VAL A 508 -18.80 15.82 3.30
C VAL A 508 -19.83 15.08 2.44
N PRO A 509 -20.61 15.78 1.60
CA PRO A 509 -21.56 15.17 0.67
C PRO A 509 -20.82 14.60 -0.55
N ALA A 510 -20.59 13.29 -0.55
CA ALA A 510 -19.77 12.59 -1.53
C ALA A 510 -20.58 11.90 -2.64
N ALA A 511 -21.82 12.35 -2.89
CA ALA A 511 -22.63 11.86 -3.99
C ALA A 511 -22.01 12.23 -5.34
N THR A 512 -22.22 11.39 -6.35
CA THR A 512 -21.73 11.63 -7.73
C THR A 512 -22.84 11.82 -8.74
N ALA A 513 -24.10 11.73 -8.33
CA ALA A 513 -25.25 12.01 -9.16
C ALA A 513 -26.38 12.58 -8.30
N ASN A 514 -27.30 13.30 -8.94
CA ASN A 514 -28.53 13.75 -8.29
C ASN A 514 -29.41 12.53 -7.94
N GLY A 515 -30.18 12.63 -6.86
CA GLY A 515 -31.01 11.51 -6.38
C GLY A 515 -30.28 10.53 -5.45
N GLU A 516 -29.04 10.83 -5.07
CA GLU A 516 -28.21 10.02 -4.17
C GLU A 516 -27.75 10.86 -2.97
N VAL A 517 -27.66 10.26 -1.79
CA VAL A 517 -26.92 10.81 -0.64
C VAL A 517 -25.82 9.82 -0.26
N VAL A 518 -24.58 10.31 -0.26
CA VAL A 518 -23.38 9.59 0.17
C VAL A 518 -22.62 10.51 1.09
N VAL A 519 -22.07 9.98 2.18
CA VAL A 519 -21.19 10.72 3.07
C VAL A 519 -19.77 10.15 3.04
N ASN A 520 -18.81 11.04 3.29
CA ASN A 520 -17.41 10.70 3.61
C ASN A 520 -16.88 11.73 4.62
N GLY A 521 -15.59 11.73 4.92
CA GLY A 521 -14.96 12.68 5.85
C GLY A 521 -13.68 13.30 5.32
N MET A 522 -13.41 14.51 5.77
CA MET A 522 -12.16 15.25 5.51
C MET A 522 -11.70 15.99 6.76
N SER A 523 -10.42 16.37 6.81
CA SER A 523 -9.91 17.32 7.80
C SER A 523 -8.95 18.31 7.15
N PRO A 524 -8.88 19.56 7.65
CA PRO A 524 -7.80 20.47 7.29
C PRO A 524 -6.49 20.01 7.94
N SER A 525 -5.36 20.54 7.45
CA SER A 525 -4.02 20.19 7.93
C SER A 525 -3.82 20.42 9.43
N ARG A 526 -4.56 21.36 10.03
CA ARG A 526 -4.50 21.64 11.48
C ARG A 526 -5.38 20.72 12.33
N ARG A 527 -6.34 20.00 11.73
CA ARG A 527 -7.33 19.14 12.42
C ARG A 527 -7.93 19.81 13.68
N ASN A 528 -8.35 21.06 13.55
CA ASN A 528 -8.76 21.90 14.69
C ASN A 528 -10.26 22.25 14.66
N ASN A 529 -11.10 21.50 13.96
CA ASN A 529 -12.55 21.68 14.04
C ASN A 529 -13.17 20.97 15.24
N LYS A 530 -14.43 21.32 15.52
CA LYS A 530 -15.19 20.88 16.68
C LYS A 530 -15.45 19.37 16.75
N PHE A 531 -15.38 18.67 15.62
CA PHE A 531 -15.89 17.30 15.51
C PHE A 531 -14.82 16.30 15.08
N ALA A 532 -14.83 15.14 15.74
CA ALA A 532 -14.21 13.92 15.25
C ALA A 532 -15.27 13.13 14.47
N ASN A 533 -14.94 12.62 13.30
CA ASN A 533 -15.88 11.73 12.60
C ASN A 533 -15.18 10.51 11.98
N SER A 534 -15.87 9.39 11.87
CA SER A 534 -15.40 8.19 11.14
C SER A 534 -16.53 7.46 10.44
N GLY A 535 -16.24 6.83 9.31
CA GLY A 535 -17.15 5.85 8.74
C GLY A 535 -17.13 4.62 9.64
N ILE A 536 -18.27 4.18 10.16
CA ILE A 536 -18.38 2.91 10.87
C ILE A 536 -19.12 1.96 9.95
N VAL A 537 -18.38 0.96 9.48
CA VAL A 537 -18.78 0.14 8.34
C VAL A 537 -18.77 -1.33 8.69
N VAL A 538 -19.63 -2.07 7.99
CA VAL A 538 -19.81 -3.50 8.12
C VAL A 538 -19.26 -4.15 6.85
N GLU A 539 -18.44 -5.18 7.02
CA GLU A 539 -18.00 -6.04 5.92
C GLU A 539 -19.20 -6.70 5.24
N ILE A 540 -19.20 -6.64 3.91
CA ILE A 540 -20.19 -7.27 3.03
C ILE A 540 -19.45 -8.25 2.13
N ASN A 541 -19.79 -9.52 2.26
CA ASN A 541 -19.34 -10.55 1.37
C ASN A 541 -20.25 -10.58 0.13
N ALA A 542 -19.68 -10.25 -1.04
CA ALA A 542 -20.47 -10.13 -2.26
C ALA A 542 -21.19 -11.44 -2.65
N GLU A 543 -20.61 -12.60 -2.34
CA GLU A 543 -21.20 -13.90 -2.66
C GLU A 543 -22.26 -14.36 -1.65
N LYS A 544 -22.10 -14.01 -0.38
CA LYS A 544 -22.94 -14.56 0.71
C LYS A 544 -24.00 -13.60 1.24
N ASP A 545 -23.82 -12.29 1.08
CA ASP A 545 -24.68 -11.31 1.75
C ASP A 545 -25.66 -10.60 0.80
N LEU A 546 -25.52 -10.78 -0.52
CA LEU A 546 -26.24 -10.02 -1.55
C LEU A 546 -27.25 -10.85 -2.37
N HIS A 547 -27.85 -11.90 -1.79
CA HIS A 547 -28.77 -12.81 -2.49
C HIS A 547 -29.93 -12.12 -3.24
N LYS A 548 -30.44 -10.99 -2.74
CA LYS A 548 -31.52 -10.23 -3.41
C LYS A 548 -31.08 -9.57 -4.73
N TYR A 549 -29.77 -9.41 -4.92
CA TYR A 549 -29.15 -8.72 -6.05
C TYR A 549 -28.50 -9.69 -7.04
N GLU A 550 -28.67 -11.01 -6.86
CA GLU A 550 -27.97 -12.01 -7.68
C GLU A 550 -28.28 -11.91 -9.18
N HIS A 551 -29.48 -11.42 -9.53
CA HIS A 551 -29.90 -11.20 -10.91
C HIS A 551 -29.09 -10.09 -11.63
N PHE A 552 -28.35 -9.25 -10.91
CA PHE A 552 -27.40 -8.29 -11.47
C PHE A 552 -26.00 -8.88 -11.72
N GLY A 553 -25.81 -10.17 -11.42
CA GLY A 553 -24.55 -10.89 -11.63
C GLY A 553 -23.37 -10.19 -10.95
N VAL A 554 -22.30 -9.93 -11.71
CA VAL A 554 -21.06 -9.31 -11.22
C VAL A 554 -21.24 -7.88 -10.71
N LEU A 555 -22.32 -7.20 -11.09
CA LEU A 555 -22.64 -5.83 -10.64
C LEU A 555 -23.51 -5.77 -9.38
N LYS A 556 -23.86 -6.91 -8.76
CA LYS A 556 -24.72 -6.98 -7.57
C LYS A 556 -24.32 -6.04 -6.42
N GLY A 557 -23.03 -5.88 -6.17
CA GLY A 557 -22.53 -4.94 -5.16
C GLY A 557 -22.72 -3.47 -5.53
N LEU A 558 -22.62 -3.14 -6.82
CA LEU A 558 -22.82 -1.79 -7.34
C LEU A 558 -24.29 -1.36 -7.20
N GLU A 559 -25.23 -2.24 -7.55
CA GLU A 559 -26.66 -1.97 -7.41
C GLU A 559 -27.09 -1.88 -5.94
N PHE A 560 -26.53 -2.73 -5.07
CA PHE A 560 -26.75 -2.62 -3.64
C PHE A 560 -26.30 -1.26 -3.07
N GLN A 561 -25.17 -0.70 -3.56
CA GLN A 561 -24.76 0.66 -3.19
C GLN A 561 -25.79 1.69 -3.65
N LYS A 562 -26.19 1.66 -4.93
CA LYS A 562 -27.15 2.62 -5.51
C LYS A 562 -28.46 2.66 -4.73
N ASP A 563 -28.99 1.50 -4.36
CA ASP A 563 -30.25 1.41 -3.62
C ASP A 563 -30.17 2.06 -2.24
N LEU A 564 -29.09 1.83 -1.50
CA LEU A 564 -28.91 2.46 -0.18
C LEU A 564 -28.67 3.97 -0.28
N GLU A 565 -28.02 4.44 -1.35
CA GLU A 565 -27.79 5.86 -1.59
C GLU A 565 -29.09 6.59 -1.96
N ARG A 566 -29.97 5.96 -2.75
CA ARG A 566 -31.32 6.48 -3.07
C ARG A 566 -32.26 6.43 -1.87
N LEU A 567 -32.16 5.37 -1.05
CA LEU A 567 -32.87 5.28 0.22
C LEU A 567 -32.46 6.43 1.14
N ALA A 568 -31.16 6.70 1.24
CA ALA A 568 -30.65 7.81 2.05
C ALA A 568 -31.15 9.16 1.52
N PHE A 569 -31.12 9.39 0.21
CA PHE A 569 -31.68 10.59 -0.42
C PHE A 569 -33.17 10.77 -0.11
N THR A 570 -33.97 9.69 -0.20
CA THR A 570 -35.40 9.74 0.11
C THR A 570 -35.66 10.03 1.58
N ALA A 571 -34.93 9.37 2.49
CA ALA A 571 -35.04 9.58 3.93
C ALA A 571 -34.55 10.98 4.36
N GLY A 572 -33.59 11.55 3.63
CA GLY A 572 -33.10 12.91 3.79
C GLY A 572 -34.03 13.99 3.22
N GLY A 573 -35.22 13.64 2.72
CA GLY A 573 -36.16 14.62 2.17
C GLY A 573 -35.92 15.00 0.71
N ARG A 574 -35.31 14.10 -0.08
CA ARG A 574 -35.04 14.27 -1.52
C ARG A 574 -34.19 15.50 -1.85
N SER A 575 -33.16 15.72 -1.03
CA SER A 575 -32.12 16.72 -1.25
C SER A 575 -30.76 16.17 -0.78
N GLN A 576 -29.71 16.99 -0.74
CA GLN A 576 -28.43 16.59 -0.14
C GLN A 576 -28.45 16.59 1.40
N VAL A 577 -29.56 16.95 2.05
CA VAL A 577 -29.74 16.74 3.50
C VAL A 577 -29.59 15.25 3.81
N ALA A 578 -28.77 14.91 4.82
CA ALA A 578 -28.51 13.52 5.17
C ALA A 578 -29.51 13.01 6.23
N PRO A 579 -30.07 11.78 6.08
CA PRO A 579 -30.79 11.15 7.16
C PRO A 579 -29.84 10.88 8.33
N ALA A 580 -30.27 11.16 9.54
CA ALA A 580 -29.44 11.04 10.73
C ALA A 580 -30.25 10.61 11.95
N GLN A 581 -29.52 10.14 12.97
CA GLN A 581 -30.09 9.69 14.23
C GLN A 581 -29.04 9.87 15.34
N ARG A 582 -29.43 10.12 16.58
CA ARG A 582 -28.48 10.05 17.70
C ARG A 582 -27.96 8.62 17.85
N LEU A 583 -26.69 8.49 18.23
CA LEU A 583 -26.04 7.20 18.35
C LEU A 583 -26.75 6.26 19.34
N THR A 584 -27.14 6.79 20.52
CA THR A 584 -27.91 6.04 21.54
C THR A 584 -29.25 5.56 21.01
N ASP A 585 -29.99 6.46 20.37
CA ASP A 585 -31.31 6.16 19.83
C ASP A 585 -31.24 5.11 18.71
N PHE A 586 -30.19 5.15 17.88
CA PHE A 586 -29.95 4.13 16.85
C PHE A 586 -29.69 2.76 17.47
N VAL A 587 -28.83 2.69 18.48
CA VAL A 587 -28.51 1.44 19.19
C VAL A 587 -29.74 0.89 19.91
N GLU A 588 -30.56 1.73 20.52
CA GLU A 588 -31.79 1.34 21.22
C GLU A 588 -32.96 1.03 20.27
N GLY A 589 -32.93 1.55 19.03
CA GLY A 589 -33.98 1.35 18.04
C GLY A 589 -35.18 2.28 18.23
N LYS A 590 -34.91 3.56 18.56
CA LYS A 590 -35.92 4.61 18.78
C LYS A 590 -35.67 5.76 17.83
N LEU A 591 -36.69 6.41 17.28
CA LEU A 591 -36.48 7.64 16.49
C LEU A 591 -35.96 8.78 17.41
N SER A 592 -35.00 9.58 16.92
CA SER A 592 -34.55 10.78 17.63
C SER A 592 -35.53 11.93 17.44
N ASN A 593 -35.99 12.55 18.53
CA ASN A 593 -36.87 13.73 18.44
C ASN A 593 -36.12 14.97 17.95
N ASP A 594 -34.82 15.04 18.24
CA ASP A 594 -33.90 16.11 17.88
C ASP A 594 -32.50 15.54 17.62
N LEU A 595 -31.64 16.30 16.94
CA LEU A 595 -30.29 15.90 16.57
C LEU A 595 -29.26 16.87 17.14
N ASN A 596 -28.03 16.39 17.37
CA ASN A 596 -26.94 17.27 17.79
C ASN A 596 -26.46 18.14 16.61
N PRO A 597 -25.77 19.27 16.87
CA PRO A 597 -25.08 20.02 15.83
C PRO A 597 -24.13 19.14 15.01
N THR A 598 -23.91 19.49 13.75
CA THR A 598 -23.07 18.71 12.83
C THR A 598 -22.11 19.56 12.03
N SER A 599 -21.06 18.93 11.52
CA SER A 599 -20.17 19.51 10.50
C SER A 599 -20.72 19.38 9.07
N TYR A 600 -21.72 18.50 8.84
CA TYR A 600 -22.29 18.25 7.51
C TYR A 600 -23.15 19.43 7.05
N GLN A 601 -22.63 20.21 6.08
CA GLN A 601 -23.22 21.50 5.70
C GLN A 601 -24.61 21.44 5.05
N PRO A 602 -24.94 20.47 4.16
CA PRO A 602 -26.30 20.37 3.62
C PRO A 602 -27.38 20.21 4.70
N GLY A 603 -27.00 19.78 5.91
CA GLY A 603 -27.88 19.62 7.05
C GLY A 603 -28.32 18.18 7.27
N LEU A 604 -28.99 17.96 8.40
CA LEU A 604 -29.47 16.65 8.83
C LEU A 604 -30.99 16.60 8.92
N GLN A 605 -31.56 15.45 8.58
CA GLN A 605 -32.97 15.13 8.80
C GLN A 605 -33.08 13.97 9.79
N SER A 606 -33.79 14.16 10.91
CA SER A 606 -34.04 13.05 11.83
C SER A 606 -34.82 11.95 11.11
N SER A 607 -34.24 10.75 11.07
CA SER A 607 -34.73 9.61 10.31
C SER A 607 -34.51 8.31 11.09
N PRO A 608 -35.42 7.33 10.98
CA PRO A 608 -35.31 6.09 11.72
C PRO A 608 -34.31 5.11 11.04
N LEU A 609 -33.04 5.51 10.91
CA LEU A 609 -31.97 4.73 10.27
C LEU A 609 -31.83 3.32 10.84
N HIS A 610 -32.11 3.14 12.14
CA HIS A 610 -32.15 1.83 12.81
C HIS A 610 -33.14 0.85 12.17
N SER A 611 -34.18 1.35 11.51
CA SER A 611 -35.22 0.58 10.81
C SER A 611 -35.02 0.58 9.29
N LEU A 612 -34.51 1.68 8.73
CA LEU A 612 -34.32 1.84 7.27
C LEU A 612 -33.13 1.04 6.75
N LEU A 613 -32.02 0.98 7.50
CA LEU A 613 -30.85 0.24 7.07
C LEU A 613 -31.15 -1.27 7.05
N PRO A 614 -30.68 -2.02 6.03
CA PRO A 614 -30.86 -3.46 5.97
C PRO A 614 -30.36 -4.15 7.24
N LYS A 615 -31.05 -5.21 7.69
CA LYS A 615 -30.67 -5.97 8.91
C LYS A 615 -29.21 -6.44 8.90
N THR A 616 -28.66 -6.70 7.71
CA THR A 616 -27.25 -7.09 7.49
C THR A 616 -26.26 -5.99 7.85
N ILE A 617 -26.64 -4.72 7.77
CA ILE A 617 -25.84 -3.55 8.14
C ILE A 617 -26.33 -2.99 9.48
N GLY A 618 -27.56 -2.48 9.53
CA GLY A 618 -28.11 -1.78 10.70
C GLY A 618 -28.07 -2.61 11.98
N GLY A 619 -28.48 -3.88 11.90
CA GLY A 619 -28.44 -4.80 13.05
C GLY A 619 -27.02 -5.11 13.54
N ARG A 620 -26.03 -5.11 12.65
CA ARG A 620 -24.62 -5.31 13.02
C ARG A 620 -23.99 -4.04 13.58
N LEU A 621 -24.28 -2.89 12.98
CA LEU A 621 -23.85 -1.57 13.48
C LEU A 621 -24.32 -1.35 14.91
N ARG A 622 -25.59 -1.63 15.24
CA ARG A 622 -26.13 -1.47 16.62
C ARG A 622 -25.30 -2.23 17.66
N LYS A 623 -24.98 -3.50 17.37
CA LYS A 623 -24.12 -4.33 18.24
C LYS A 623 -22.67 -3.85 18.26
N GLY A 624 -22.14 -3.44 17.11
CA GLY A 624 -20.79 -2.89 16.99
C GLY A 624 -20.61 -1.63 17.82
N PHE A 625 -21.58 -0.71 17.79
CA PHE A 625 -21.57 0.51 18.59
C PHE A 625 -21.63 0.26 20.09
N ALA A 626 -22.50 -0.64 20.54
CA ALA A 626 -22.53 -1.05 21.95
C ALA A 626 -21.16 -1.58 22.40
N ALA A 627 -20.55 -2.47 21.62
CA ALA A 627 -19.22 -3.01 21.90
C ALA A 627 -18.09 -1.96 21.82
N PHE A 628 -18.24 -0.94 20.97
CA PHE A 628 -17.30 0.19 20.93
C PHE A 628 -17.41 1.05 22.18
N GLY A 629 -18.61 1.23 22.73
CA GLY A 629 -18.81 1.87 24.03
C GLY A 629 -18.04 1.20 25.16
N GLU A 630 -18.00 -0.14 25.19
CA GLU A 630 -17.24 -0.92 26.18
C GLU A 630 -15.72 -0.81 25.99
N LYS A 631 -15.25 -0.69 24.75
CA LYS A 631 -13.81 -0.59 24.42
C LYS A 631 -13.26 0.82 24.61
N MET A 632 -14.10 1.81 24.41
CA MET A 632 -13.75 3.21 24.38
C MET A 632 -14.80 3.96 25.21
N ASN A 633 -14.72 3.83 26.53
CA ASN A 633 -15.69 4.38 27.48
C ASN A 633 -15.98 5.85 27.19
N GLY A 634 -17.24 6.20 26.97
CA GLY A 634 -17.67 7.55 26.54
C GLY A 634 -17.96 7.69 25.04
N TYR A 635 -17.50 6.73 24.20
CA TYR A 635 -17.81 6.71 22.76
C TYR A 635 -19.30 6.49 22.49
N TYR A 636 -19.95 5.63 23.29
CA TYR A 636 -21.39 5.40 23.22
C TYR A 636 -22.12 6.48 24.03
N THR A 637 -22.48 7.58 23.37
CA THR A 637 -23.03 8.79 24.01
C THR A 637 -24.16 9.40 23.17
N HIS A 638 -25.10 10.09 23.85
CA HIS A 638 -26.20 10.82 23.22
C HIS A 638 -25.73 12.08 22.47
N GLN A 639 -24.51 12.55 22.76
CA GLN A 639 -23.89 13.71 22.09
C GLN A 639 -23.33 13.37 20.70
N ALA A 640 -23.41 12.10 20.27
CA ALA A 640 -22.96 11.65 18.97
C ALA A 640 -24.12 11.45 18.00
N ASN A 641 -23.91 11.79 16.73
CA ASN A 641 -24.84 11.51 15.64
C ASN A 641 -24.30 10.39 14.75
N ILE A 642 -25.18 9.52 14.27
CA ILE A 642 -24.95 8.75 13.04
C ILE A 642 -25.55 9.52 11.86
N VAL A 643 -24.86 9.54 10.72
CA VAL A 643 -25.17 10.42 9.59
C VAL A 643 -25.02 9.66 8.27
N GLY A 644 -26.06 9.74 7.44
CA GLY A 644 -26.07 9.30 6.05
C GLY A 644 -25.66 7.84 5.83
N VAL A 645 -25.21 7.54 4.61
CA VAL A 645 -24.62 6.25 4.25
C VAL A 645 -23.18 6.44 3.76
N GLU A 646 -22.25 5.73 4.40
CA GLU A 646 -20.87 5.61 3.92
C GLU A 646 -20.82 4.34 3.05
N SER A 647 -21.19 4.50 1.78
CA SER A 647 -21.40 3.38 0.83
C SER A 647 -20.16 3.00 0.03
N ARG A 648 -19.20 3.91 -0.12
CA ARG A 648 -18.11 3.81 -1.10
C ARG A 648 -16.72 3.72 -0.43
N THR A 649 -16.52 2.69 0.39
CA THR A 649 -15.25 2.46 1.12
C THR A 649 -14.16 1.83 0.26
N SER A 650 -14.55 1.00 -0.72
CA SER A 650 -13.70 0.34 -1.70
C SER A 650 -14.57 -0.15 -2.86
N SER A 651 -13.94 -0.54 -3.97
CA SER A 651 -14.69 -1.00 -5.14
C SER A 651 -15.50 -2.27 -4.85
N PRO A 652 -16.81 -2.30 -5.19
CA PRO A 652 -17.64 -3.50 -5.15
C PRO A 652 -17.44 -4.40 -6.38
N VAL A 653 -16.68 -3.92 -7.37
CA VAL A 653 -16.34 -4.63 -8.61
C VAL A 653 -14.81 -4.66 -8.74
N ASN A 654 -14.26 -5.78 -9.20
CA ASN A 654 -12.87 -5.90 -9.59
C ASN A 654 -12.79 -6.05 -11.11
N ILE A 655 -11.90 -5.26 -11.73
CA ILE A 655 -11.53 -5.43 -13.12
C ILE A 655 -10.28 -6.33 -13.10
N PRO A 656 -10.36 -7.61 -13.49
CA PRO A 656 -9.29 -8.57 -13.29
C PRO A 656 -8.05 -8.22 -14.11
N ARG A 657 -6.87 -8.59 -13.62
CA ARG A 657 -5.61 -8.43 -14.35
C ARG A 657 -4.67 -9.61 -14.13
N LYS A 658 -3.84 -9.89 -15.13
CA LYS A 658 -2.78 -10.91 -15.14
C LYS A 658 -1.59 -10.46 -14.27
N GLU A 659 -0.57 -11.31 -14.14
CA GLU A 659 0.67 -10.96 -13.42
C GLU A 659 1.41 -9.76 -14.05
N ASN A 660 1.33 -9.62 -15.37
CA ASN A 660 1.82 -8.46 -16.11
C ASN A 660 0.91 -7.23 -16.00
N LEU A 661 -0.08 -7.24 -15.10
CA LEU A 661 -1.04 -6.16 -14.82
C LEU A 661 -2.01 -5.79 -15.95
N GLU A 662 -1.95 -6.48 -17.09
CA GLU A 662 -2.88 -6.30 -18.20
C GLU A 662 -4.17 -7.12 -17.99
N HIS A 663 -5.29 -6.64 -18.52
CA HIS A 663 -6.57 -7.34 -18.48
C HIS A 663 -6.46 -8.72 -19.16
N PRO A 664 -7.05 -9.80 -18.61
CA PRO A 664 -6.91 -11.16 -19.15
C PRO A 664 -7.43 -11.32 -20.57
N GLN A 665 -8.47 -10.58 -20.94
CA GLN A 665 -9.11 -10.68 -22.26
C GLN A 665 -8.74 -9.55 -23.22
N ILE A 666 -8.32 -8.39 -22.72
CA ILE A 666 -8.18 -7.18 -23.54
C ILE A 666 -6.73 -6.72 -23.49
N ASN A 667 -6.02 -6.95 -24.58
CA ASN A 667 -4.64 -6.50 -24.76
C ASN A 667 -4.59 -4.97 -24.82
N GLY A 668 -3.61 -4.39 -24.14
CA GLY A 668 -3.46 -2.95 -24.03
C GLY A 668 -4.27 -2.30 -22.91
N LEU A 669 -5.11 -3.02 -22.18
CA LEU A 669 -5.88 -2.46 -21.06
C LEU A 669 -5.25 -2.84 -19.72
N PHE A 670 -4.92 -1.85 -18.88
CA PHE A 670 -4.26 -2.03 -17.58
C PHE A 670 -5.15 -1.51 -16.44
N PRO A 671 -5.94 -2.37 -15.79
CA PRO A 671 -6.76 -1.98 -14.65
C PRO A 671 -5.92 -1.54 -13.45
N CYS A 672 -6.20 -0.35 -12.93
CA CYS A 672 -5.34 0.32 -11.96
C CYS A 672 -6.11 0.90 -10.76
N GLY A 673 -5.43 0.97 -9.61
CA GLY A 673 -5.88 1.72 -8.45
C GLY A 673 -7.14 1.15 -7.78
N GLU A 674 -7.90 2.02 -7.13
CA GLU A 674 -9.10 1.60 -6.38
C GLU A 674 -10.23 1.12 -7.31
N GLY A 675 -10.38 1.75 -8.47
CA GLY A 675 -11.39 1.37 -9.48
C GLY A 675 -11.15 -0.04 -10.02
N GLY A 676 -9.89 -0.39 -10.32
CA GLY A 676 -9.53 -1.77 -10.67
C GLY A 676 -9.70 -2.77 -9.50
N GLY A 677 -9.78 -2.29 -8.26
CA GLY A 677 -9.87 -3.12 -7.06
C GLY A 677 -8.52 -3.53 -6.46
N TYR A 678 -7.44 -2.81 -6.79
CA TYR A 678 -6.05 -3.14 -6.39
C TYR A 678 -5.44 -2.18 -5.36
N ALA A 679 -6.13 -1.11 -5.00
CA ALA A 679 -5.73 -0.17 -3.95
C ALA A 679 -6.89 0.17 -2.99
N GLY A 680 -6.60 0.88 -1.90
CA GLY A 680 -7.59 1.32 -0.91
C GLY A 680 -7.13 2.55 -0.11
N GLY A 681 -6.45 3.47 -0.78
CA GLY A 681 -5.94 4.71 -0.22
C GLY A 681 -4.90 5.37 -1.13
N ILE A 682 -4.67 6.67 -0.94
CA ILE A 682 -3.83 7.54 -1.79
C ILE A 682 -2.50 6.88 -2.16
N VAL A 683 -1.74 6.43 -1.17
CA VAL A 683 -0.38 5.90 -1.37
C VAL A 683 -0.40 4.54 -2.07
N SER A 684 -1.35 3.67 -1.70
CA SER A 684 -1.48 2.37 -2.38
C SER A 684 -1.93 2.52 -3.84
N ALA A 685 -2.73 3.53 -4.14
CA ALA A 685 -3.16 3.84 -5.50
C ALA A 685 -2.00 4.44 -6.31
N ALA A 686 -1.24 5.36 -5.72
CA ALA A 686 -0.03 5.94 -6.33
C ALA A 686 0.98 4.86 -6.74
N MET A 687 1.33 3.97 -5.82
CA MET A 687 2.23 2.83 -6.09
C MET A 687 1.68 1.88 -7.17
N ASP A 688 0.36 1.65 -7.20
CA ASP A 688 -0.24 0.82 -8.25
C ASP A 688 -0.21 1.51 -9.62
N GLY A 689 -0.30 2.84 -9.63
CA GLY A 689 -0.09 3.69 -10.81
C GLY A 689 1.30 3.55 -11.41
N GLU A 690 2.36 3.71 -10.59
CA GLU A 690 3.74 3.52 -11.05
C GLU A 690 3.95 2.13 -11.68
N ARG A 691 3.43 1.08 -11.01
CA ARG A 691 3.53 -0.29 -11.52
C ARG A 691 2.78 -0.51 -12.83
N CYS A 692 1.59 0.09 -12.98
CA CYS A 692 0.85 0.00 -14.23
C CYS A 692 1.56 0.74 -15.37
N ALA A 693 2.23 1.86 -15.09
CA ALA A 693 3.07 2.55 -16.07
C ALA A 693 4.24 1.67 -16.52
N GLU A 694 4.97 1.06 -15.58
CA GLU A 694 6.07 0.12 -15.89
C GLU A 694 5.59 -1.07 -16.73
N ALA A 695 4.41 -1.60 -16.44
CA ALA A 695 3.83 -2.71 -17.21
C ALA A 695 3.35 -2.27 -18.61
N ALA A 696 2.74 -1.09 -18.72
CA ALA A 696 2.15 -0.59 -19.96
C ALA A 696 3.19 -0.31 -21.06
N ILE A 697 4.43 0.01 -20.67
CA ILE A 697 5.52 0.28 -21.62
C ILE A 697 6.19 -0.98 -22.17
N VAL A 698 5.93 -2.16 -21.60
CA VAL A 698 6.61 -3.39 -22.02
C VAL A 698 6.26 -3.74 -23.47
N GLY A 699 7.30 -3.90 -24.29
CA GLY A 699 7.19 -4.23 -25.71
C GLY A 699 6.83 -3.05 -26.61
N LEU A 700 6.88 -1.81 -26.11
CA LEU A 700 6.78 -0.60 -26.93
C LEU A 700 8.12 -0.07 -27.42
#